data_AF-A0A6P1XZU1-F1
#
_entry.id   AF-A0A6P1XZU1-F1
#
_cell.length_a   1.000
_cell.length_b   1.000
_cell.length_c   1.000
_cell.angle_alpha   90.00
_cell.angle_beta   90.00
_cell.angle_gamma   90.00
#
_symmetry.space_group_name_H-M   'P 1'
#
loop_
_entity.id
_entity.type
_entity.pdbx_description
1 polymer ?
#
loop_
_entity_poly.entity_id
_entity_poly.type
_entity_poly.pdbx_seq_one_letter_code
_entity_poly.pdbx_strand_id
1 'polypeptide(L)'
;MRKLCTIITGIFLTLLFTNCQPFKDNIEDYLSYWSAEVIATDYRINPSYSTNAAGVLCVPSIAANGSDTDVTVTVNLHNPKNFTLKTPSSSADAGKVIRFPGLSTQPTYGDTKDYSLTQTALDTLTLTYKSSFLKKYEWGTGDISPEITFRTADNDRVFRQKFRLNLKADTVPALEYKGVGKTLVDGERYYVLIFQAKGMDAMIGTEYVHRDIKKLHITKEGGASAVYTIQNINFSSQTFSWSLGDPFLNTADDLEIGDYEGSKPPFPAPTDKWLIYYKTDIEISPSSAAKTYTAQLSDAAGLRSNEVECSTVKWKVGFIDLVVTNPSSYLPQSGETGEHDQPYSVRCDENGAILQATCNTPPGVTISYTVYDITSSPAVETETSKGSGASPLTGIRLITPATVGGTKNYKVALKATAPGFTEYTRDVYYTLTRAGAVTIDASRLRENEKWKKLREAVENATAGDIITIKGEIKATNDTGNYGEITINKDLTIRGKSGKETDILNADTAATGKTHRIFNVQTGKTLTLSGLTLKNATASSGGNGGAILVNITNGKVVLSNCTIKDCKAGTNGTGGGIFVQSSGRAELSNCTIEGCNANGGSGGAIGSQGGTVTITGCTLTGNSATDGGAVYVTSSGVFTMHSGTISDNMVQSTASKTRGGGVFVSVGATFTMKGGTISGNTATTQGSTGTKAMGGGICVSGDGQLTKFIMEGDSPKITGNKVKTAAGSNLSTIGGGVCVYDGATFEMKAGSIENNEARDGNAQYFGHAGGGVCVGDSVAGGTTGASFTMTGGTISKNKAGYGGGVAVTSKSTFTMKGGTIGGANEDDKNTATTESGGGVAVMHGTFTMEGGMISKNTAAGYGGGIHSMNFNGNKGVITVKGTSVISNNTANSGGGGISSSHQLTIEPIDSNSPVIKENTTGSYGGGIYLPYNSTLTFTGGTVTDNTASSHGSGIYLQDKTTTVKMSGTATVKAGNDVYLGGTTSDYSFITVTGALTGQQAAMLTMQNDNAGYNEGREVVKGSSSYTLGGENVNKFPITKQTVPSEQKWTTELGTNALKLKKKTS
;
A
#
# COMPACT_ATOMS: atom_id res chain seq x y z
N MET A 1 85.00 -37.49 91.19
CA MET A 1 85.10 -36.43 90.15
C MET A 1 84.00 -36.44 89.09
N ARG A 2 83.08 -37.42 89.05
CA ARG A 2 81.87 -37.39 88.21
C ARG A 2 80.73 -36.47 88.70
N LYS A 3 80.84 -35.88 89.89
CA LYS A 3 79.81 -34.97 90.46
C LYS A 3 80.12 -33.47 90.30
N LEU A 4 81.30 -33.11 89.78
CA LEU A 4 81.68 -31.70 89.59
C LEU A 4 81.41 -31.21 88.14
N CYS A 5 81.53 -32.08 87.13
CA CYS A 5 81.20 -31.72 85.74
C CYS A 5 79.69 -31.59 85.48
N THR A 6 78.83 -32.35 86.15
CA THR A 6 77.36 -32.29 85.91
C THR A 6 76.71 -31.02 86.46
N ILE A 7 77.31 -30.38 87.46
CA ILE A 7 76.81 -29.12 88.04
C ILE A 7 77.28 -27.92 87.20
N ILE A 8 78.45 -28.02 86.55
CA ILE A 8 79.02 -26.92 85.75
C ILE A 8 78.38 -26.84 84.35
N THR A 9 77.90 -27.95 83.77
CA THR A 9 77.15 -27.91 82.48
C THR A 9 75.72 -27.39 82.64
N GLY A 10 75.09 -27.58 83.81
CA GLY A 10 73.74 -27.08 84.08
C GLY A 10 73.66 -25.55 84.21
N ILE A 11 74.68 -24.93 84.82
CA ILE A 11 74.74 -23.47 85.02
C ILE A 11 75.06 -22.73 83.72
N PHE A 12 75.84 -23.33 82.81
CA PHE A 12 76.11 -22.74 81.48
C PHE A 12 74.94 -22.84 80.50
N LEU A 13 74.03 -23.82 80.65
CA LEU A 13 72.84 -23.92 79.79
C LEU A 13 71.72 -22.96 80.22
N THR A 14 71.60 -22.64 81.52
CA THR A 14 70.60 -21.68 82.02
C THR A 14 70.97 -20.21 81.76
N LEU A 15 72.25 -19.89 81.55
CA LEU A 15 72.72 -18.51 81.30
C LEU A 15 72.75 -18.13 79.81
N LEU A 16 72.37 -19.03 78.90
CA LEU A 16 72.24 -18.77 77.45
C LEU A 16 70.80 -18.40 77.00
N PHE A 17 69.80 -18.52 77.89
CA PHE A 17 68.39 -18.26 77.53
C PHE A 17 67.77 -17.01 78.18
N THR A 18 68.51 -16.27 79.01
CA THR A 18 67.92 -15.15 79.76
C THR A 18 67.77 -13.85 78.96
N ASN A 19 68.36 -13.76 77.76
CA ASN A 19 68.34 -12.56 76.92
C ASN A 19 67.74 -12.75 75.51
N CYS A 20 67.04 -13.86 75.24
CA CYS A 20 66.27 -14.05 74.00
C CYS A 20 64.76 -13.96 74.29
N GLN A 21 64.12 -12.85 73.90
CA GLN A 21 62.69 -12.57 74.06
C GLN A 21 61.74 -13.76 73.68
N PRO A 22 61.99 -14.57 72.63
CA PRO A 22 61.07 -15.64 72.22
C PRO A 22 60.86 -16.78 73.23
N PHE A 23 61.71 -16.92 74.26
CA PHE A 23 61.60 -17.99 75.26
C PHE A 23 60.86 -17.56 76.55
N LYS A 24 60.34 -16.33 76.62
CA LYS A 24 59.50 -15.85 77.73
C LYS A 24 57.99 -15.86 77.42
N ASP A 25 57.61 -16.01 76.15
CA ASP A 25 56.22 -16.05 75.72
C ASP A 25 55.68 -17.50 75.77
N ASN A 26 54.38 -17.66 76.02
CA ASN A 26 53.72 -18.98 76.01
C ASN A 26 53.94 -19.66 74.65
N ILE A 27 54.51 -20.86 74.64
CA ILE A 27 54.86 -21.57 73.40
C ILE A 27 53.64 -21.86 72.53
N GLU A 28 52.46 -22.08 73.12
CA GLU A 28 51.22 -22.26 72.36
C GLU A 28 50.77 -20.95 71.70
N ASP A 29 50.87 -19.82 72.40
CA ASP A 29 50.53 -18.51 71.84
C ASP A 29 51.53 -18.10 70.75
N TYR A 30 52.82 -18.40 70.95
CA TYR A 30 53.86 -18.20 69.94
C TYR A 30 53.61 -19.06 68.70
N LEU A 31 53.43 -20.38 68.85
CA LEU A 31 53.16 -21.27 67.72
C LEU A 31 51.83 -20.95 67.02
N SER A 32 50.78 -20.61 67.78
CA SER A 32 49.46 -20.23 67.26
C SER A 32 49.49 -18.89 66.52
N TYR A 33 50.32 -17.93 66.99
CA TYR A 33 50.63 -16.73 66.23
C TYR A 33 51.23 -17.14 64.89
N TRP A 34 52.34 -17.88 64.87
CA TRP A 34 53.07 -18.25 63.64
C TRP A 34 52.35 -19.24 62.71
N SER A 35 51.30 -19.92 63.17
CA SER A 35 50.47 -20.82 62.35
C SER A 35 49.20 -20.17 61.81
N ALA A 36 48.74 -19.04 62.38
CA ALA A 36 47.52 -18.37 61.91
C ALA A 36 47.76 -17.67 60.56
N GLU A 37 46.78 -17.73 59.67
CA GLU A 37 46.79 -17.10 58.35
C GLU A 37 45.63 -16.10 58.24
N VAL A 38 45.88 -14.97 57.59
CA VAL A 38 44.82 -14.02 57.20
C VAL A 38 44.45 -14.30 55.75
N ILE A 39 43.18 -14.56 55.50
CA ILE A 39 42.67 -14.91 54.17
C ILE A 39 41.48 -14.02 53.80
N ALA A 40 41.38 -13.63 52.53
CA ALA A 40 40.20 -12.95 52.01
C ALA A 40 39.09 -13.98 51.76
N THR A 41 37.89 -13.72 52.28
CA THR A 41 36.73 -14.63 52.17
C THR A 41 35.72 -14.19 51.12
N ASP A 42 35.53 -12.89 50.95
CA ASP A 42 34.63 -12.29 49.95
C ASP A 42 34.99 -10.81 49.70
N TYR A 43 34.40 -10.19 48.69
CA TYR A 43 34.53 -8.76 48.43
C TYR A 43 33.23 -8.12 47.95
N ARG A 44 33.12 -6.81 48.13
CA ARG A 44 32.03 -5.97 47.58
C ARG A 44 32.61 -4.74 46.91
N ILE A 45 32.01 -4.34 45.78
CA ILE A 45 32.42 -3.16 45.04
C ILE A 45 31.27 -2.14 45.02
N ASN A 46 31.57 -0.87 45.25
CA ASN A 46 30.60 0.23 45.20
C ASN A 46 31.21 1.47 44.52
N PRO A 47 30.55 2.11 43.52
CA PRO A 47 29.25 1.76 42.93
C PRO A 47 29.25 0.42 42.17
N SER A 48 28.07 -0.02 41.72
CA SER A 48 27.89 -1.29 41.01
C SER A 48 28.82 -1.43 39.80
N TYR A 49 29.29 -2.65 39.57
CA TYR A 49 30.15 -3.02 38.45
C TYR A 49 29.39 -3.91 37.45
N SER A 50 29.92 -4.01 36.25
CA SER A 50 29.43 -4.92 35.20
C SER A 50 30.56 -5.83 34.72
N THR A 51 30.23 -6.82 33.90
CA THR A 51 31.22 -7.76 33.37
C THR A 51 31.28 -7.63 31.86
N ASN A 52 32.48 -7.48 31.29
CA ASN A 52 32.65 -7.42 29.85
C ASN A 52 32.59 -8.83 29.20
N ALA A 53 32.70 -8.92 27.88
CA ALA A 53 32.58 -10.20 27.17
C ALA A 53 33.67 -11.23 27.53
N ALA A 54 34.80 -10.80 28.09
CA ALA A 54 35.90 -11.66 28.55
C ALA A 54 35.76 -12.11 30.02
N GLY A 55 34.68 -11.72 30.71
CA GLY A 55 34.49 -12.06 32.13
C GLY A 55 35.22 -11.14 33.11
N VAL A 56 35.78 -10.01 32.65
CA VAL A 56 36.48 -9.05 33.52
C VAL A 56 35.49 -8.10 34.17
N LEU A 57 35.70 -7.78 35.46
CA LEU A 57 34.89 -6.81 36.17
C LEU A 57 35.26 -5.39 35.73
N CYS A 58 34.27 -4.61 35.35
CA CYS A 58 34.40 -3.23 34.91
C CYS A 58 33.69 -2.31 35.89
N VAL A 59 34.43 -1.36 36.45
CA VAL A 59 33.90 -0.33 37.35
C VAL A 59 33.83 1.02 36.63
N PRO A 60 32.83 1.86 36.94
CA PRO A 60 32.68 3.15 36.28
C PRO A 60 33.77 4.12 36.73
N SER A 61 34.25 4.97 35.81
CA SER A 61 35.14 6.09 36.16
C SER A 61 34.38 7.37 36.51
N ILE A 62 33.11 7.44 36.15
CA ILE A 62 32.20 8.56 36.41
C ILE A 62 30.82 8.03 36.86
N ALA A 63 30.12 8.77 37.70
CA ALA A 63 28.76 8.40 38.12
C ALA A 63 27.76 8.57 36.96
N ALA A 64 26.59 7.92 37.07
CA ALA A 64 25.55 7.97 36.04
C ALA A 64 25.02 9.39 35.74
N ASN A 65 25.14 10.31 36.69
CA ASN A 65 24.80 11.73 36.53
C ASN A 65 25.95 12.58 35.94
N GLY A 66 27.07 11.96 35.58
CA GLY A 66 28.26 12.63 35.04
C GLY A 66 29.18 13.26 36.07
N SER A 67 28.97 13.05 37.37
CA SER A 67 29.89 13.55 38.42
C SER A 67 31.03 12.56 38.72
N ASP A 68 32.13 13.07 39.26
CA ASP A 68 33.24 12.25 39.75
C ASP A 68 32.76 11.25 40.80
N THR A 69 33.26 10.01 40.70
CA THR A 69 32.91 8.93 41.64
C THR A 69 34.16 8.13 41.98
N ASP A 70 34.40 7.96 43.26
CA ASP A 70 35.39 7.00 43.75
C ASP A 70 34.77 5.59 43.71
N VAL A 71 35.61 4.58 43.53
CA VAL A 71 35.20 3.16 43.61
C VAL A 71 35.86 2.53 44.82
N THR A 72 35.05 1.89 45.66
CA THR A 72 35.51 1.18 46.85
C THR A 72 35.41 -0.32 46.63
N VAL A 73 36.49 -1.04 46.93
CA VAL A 73 36.54 -2.50 47.03
C VAL A 73 36.73 -2.84 48.50
N THR A 74 35.66 -3.35 49.12
CA THR A 74 35.68 -3.82 50.52
C THR A 74 35.96 -5.31 50.51
N VAL A 75 37.10 -5.71 51.09
CA VAL A 75 37.55 -7.09 51.20
C VAL A 75 37.28 -7.59 52.61
N ASN A 76 36.45 -8.62 52.72
CA ASN A 76 36.18 -9.29 54.00
C ASN A 76 37.29 -10.31 54.26
N LEU A 77 37.82 -10.32 55.48
CA LEU A 77 38.95 -11.12 55.91
C LEU A 77 38.55 -12.09 57.01
N HIS A 78 38.99 -13.33 56.91
CA HIS A 78 39.08 -14.20 58.07
C HIS A 78 40.42 -13.93 58.76
N ASN A 79 40.35 -13.25 59.92
CA ASN A 79 41.50 -12.84 60.71
C ASN A 79 41.41 -13.43 62.14
N PRO A 80 41.73 -14.72 62.33
CA PRO A 80 41.42 -15.48 63.55
C PRO A 80 42.19 -15.02 64.80
N LYS A 81 43.22 -14.18 64.65
CA LYS A 81 44.03 -13.63 65.75
C LYS A 81 43.97 -12.10 65.82
N ASN A 82 43.00 -11.47 65.15
CA ASN A 82 42.82 -10.01 65.19
C ASN A 82 44.10 -9.24 64.83
N PHE A 83 44.87 -9.74 63.86
CA PHE A 83 46.07 -9.07 63.40
C PHE A 83 45.74 -7.68 62.86
N THR A 84 46.42 -6.65 63.37
CA THR A 84 46.48 -5.36 62.70
C THR A 84 47.35 -5.51 61.46
N LEU A 85 46.76 -5.29 60.30
CA LEU A 85 47.45 -5.40 59.02
C LEU A 85 48.18 -4.10 58.72
N LYS A 86 49.36 -4.22 58.11
CA LYS A 86 50.10 -3.07 57.62
C LYS A 86 49.39 -2.46 56.43
N THR A 87 48.90 -1.24 56.58
CA THR A 87 48.47 -0.38 55.49
C THR A 87 49.57 0.64 55.17
N PRO A 88 49.74 1.07 53.91
CA PRO A 88 50.85 1.93 53.56
C PRO A 88 50.79 3.28 54.29
N SER A 89 51.94 3.82 54.69
CA SER A 89 52.05 5.21 55.20
C SER A 89 52.67 6.18 54.19
N SER A 90 53.21 5.65 53.08
CA SER A 90 53.81 6.40 51.98
C SER A 90 53.82 5.57 50.69
N SER A 91 54.07 6.19 49.53
CA SER A 91 54.14 5.48 48.25
C SER A 91 55.29 4.46 48.17
N ALA A 92 56.40 4.69 48.88
CA ALA A 92 57.50 3.74 48.95
C ALA A 92 57.15 2.48 49.77
N ASP A 93 56.31 2.65 50.80
CA ASP A 93 55.81 1.53 51.62
C ASP A 93 54.71 0.75 50.88
N ALA A 94 53.92 1.44 50.07
CA ALA A 94 52.81 0.84 49.32
C ALA A 94 53.25 -0.34 48.44
N GLY A 95 54.39 -0.22 47.75
CA GLY A 95 54.93 -1.30 46.90
C GLY A 95 55.28 -2.60 47.62
N LYS A 96 55.30 -2.62 48.97
CA LYS A 96 55.47 -3.83 49.78
C LYS A 96 54.16 -4.52 50.14
N VAL A 97 53.05 -3.77 50.14
CA VAL A 97 51.72 -4.19 50.61
C VAL A 97 50.78 -4.45 49.44
N ILE A 98 50.75 -3.55 48.46
CA ILE A 98 49.85 -3.61 47.31
C ILE A 98 50.61 -3.23 46.04
N ARG A 99 50.35 -3.98 44.98
CA ARG A 99 50.88 -3.70 43.64
C ARG A 99 49.80 -3.93 42.59
N PHE A 100 49.99 -3.33 41.43
CA PHE A 100 49.11 -3.39 40.28
C PHE A 100 49.88 -4.02 39.13
N PRO A 101 49.94 -5.37 39.06
CA PRO A 101 50.85 -6.07 38.15
C PRO A 101 50.53 -5.81 36.67
N GLY A 102 49.28 -5.46 36.36
CA GLY A 102 48.83 -5.12 35.02
C GLY A 102 49.25 -3.73 34.52
N LEU A 103 49.88 -2.90 35.36
CA LEU A 103 50.31 -1.55 35.03
C LEU A 103 51.83 -1.42 35.01
N SER A 104 52.37 -0.85 33.92
CA SER A 104 53.80 -0.56 33.77
C SER A 104 54.30 0.52 34.74
N THR A 105 53.45 1.47 35.10
CA THR A 105 53.70 2.49 36.13
C THR A 105 52.75 2.26 37.29
N GLN A 106 53.30 2.06 38.49
CA GLN A 106 52.49 1.82 39.68
C GLN A 106 51.72 3.10 40.08
N PRO A 107 50.45 2.98 40.50
CA PRO A 107 49.68 4.11 40.98
C PRO A 107 50.23 4.66 42.31
N THR A 108 49.98 5.94 42.52
CA THR A 108 50.44 6.69 43.68
C THR A 108 49.48 6.52 44.85
N TYR A 109 49.98 5.97 45.95
CA TYR A 109 49.23 5.83 47.20
C TYR A 109 48.98 7.19 47.89
N GLY A 110 47.76 7.41 48.39
CA GLY A 110 47.36 8.50 49.27
C GLY A 110 45.90 8.93 49.07
N ASP A 111 45.28 9.53 50.10
CA ASP A 111 43.85 9.89 50.08
C ASP A 111 43.46 10.92 49.01
N THR A 112 44.42 11.74 48.57
CA THR A 112 44.26 12.71 47.48
C THR A 112 45.03 12.31 46.21
N LYS A 113 45.40 11.03 46.09
CA LYS A 113 46.22 10.47 45.00
C LYS A 113 45.41 9.46 44.18
N ASP A 114 46.02 8.37 43.72
CA ASP A 114 45.36 7.43 42.80
C ASP A 114 44.49 6.41 43.55
N TYR A 115 44.94 5.97 44.72
CA TYR A 115 44.18 5.09 45.60
C TYR A 115 44.61 5.24 47.06
N SER A 116 43.73 4.82 47.97
CA SER A 116 44.06 4.59 49.38
C SER A 116 43.64 3.19 49.82
N LEU A 117 44.30 2.66 50.85
CA LEU A 117 44.08 1.32 51.38
C LEU A 117 44.07 1.42 52.90
N THR A 118 42.92 1.11 53.51
CA THR A 118 42.73 1.26 54.96
C THR A 118 42.14 -0.01 55.54
N GLN A 119 42.60 -0.41 56.73
CA GLN A 119 41.97 -1.45 57.53
C GLN A 119 40.89 -0.78 58.37
N THR A 120 39.65 -0.84 57.89
CA THR A 120 38.51 -0.16 58.50
C THR A 120 37.95 -0.92 59.71
N ALA A 121 38.20 -2.23 59.76
CA ALA A 121 37.98 -3.09 60.91
C ALA A 121 38.99 -4.25 60.90
N LEU A 122 39.15 -4.98 62.01
CA LEU A 122 40.13 -6.07 62.11
C LEU A 122 39.91 -7.17 61.05
N ASP A 123 38.68 -7.35 60.60
CA ASP A 123 38.25 -8.30 59.58
C ASP A 123 37.97 -7.66 58.21
N THR A 124 38.25 -6.36 58.02
CA THR A 124 37.83 -5.62 56.82
C THR A 124 38.93 -4.72 56.30
N LEU A 125 39.22 -4.85 55.00
CA LEU A 125 40.15 -3.98 54.27
C LEU A 125 39.41 -3.24 53.16
N THR A 126 39.55 -1.92 53.10
CA THR A 126 38.90 -1.08 52.08
C THR A 126 39.96 -0.46 51.18
N LEU A 127 39.92 -0.84 49.89
CA LEU A 127 40.68 -0.23 48.82
C LEU A 127 39.80 0.79 48.10
N THR A 128 40.18 2.06 48.10
CA THR A 128 39.46 3.12 47.40
C THR A 128 40.26 3.59 46.20
N TYR A 129 39.76 3.34 45.00
CA TYR A 129 40.24 3.95 43.77
C TYR A 129 39.65 5.34 43.61
N LYS A 130 40.51 6.33 43.36
CA LYS A 130 40.07 7.71 43.18
C LYS A 130 39.58 7.95 41.76
N SER A 131 38.53 8.78 41.61
CA SER A 131 37.93 9.06 40.30
C SER A 131 38.97 9.52 39.27
N SER A 132 39.94 10.35 39.67
CA SER A 132 41.03 10.81 38.79
C SER A 132 41.89 9.66 38.25
N PHE A 133 42.10 8.60 39.02
CA PHE A 133 42.83 7.41 38.59
C PHE A 133 41.98 6.51 37.69
N LEU A 134 40.72 6.29 38.04
CA LEU A 134 39.80 5.48 37.23
C LEU A 134 39.64 6.07 35.83
N LYS A 135 39.47 7.40 35.75
CA LYS A 135 39.38 8.17 34.50
C LYS A 135 40.59 8.00 33.58
N LYS A 136 41.79 7.80 34.15
CA LYS A 136 43.02 7.58 33.37
C LYS A 136 43.00 6.26 32.60
N TYR A 137 42.27 5.27 33.12
CA TYR A 137 42.20 3.91 32.57
C TYR A 137 40.82 3.57 32.00
N GLU A 138 39.99 4.58 31.75
CA GLU A 138 38.71 4.42 31.05
C GLU A 138 38.91 3.66 29.72
N TRP A 139 37.82 3.06 29.22
CA TRP A 139 37.81 2.20 28.03
C TRP A 139 38.59 0.89 28.23
N GLY A 140 38.83 0.49 29.49
CA GLY A 140 39.56 -0.71 29.85
C GLY A 140 41.01 -0.74 29.36
N THR A 141 41.61 0.43 29.15
CA THR A 141 42.96 0.61 28.55
C THR A 141 44.10 0.12 29.45
N GLY A 142 43.86 -0.02 30.75
CA GLY A 142 44.79 -0.61 31.70
C GLY A 142 44.13 -1.69 32.55
N ASP A 143 44.93 -2.67 32.95
CA ASP A 143 44.55 -3.66 33.95
C ASP A 143 44.85 -3.10 35.35
N ILE A 144 43.81 -2.57 36.01
CA ILE A 144 43.90 -1.97 37.35
C ILE A 144 43.74 -3.00 38.47
N SER A 145 43.88 -4.29 38.15
CA SER A 145 43.78 -5.39 39.11
C SER A 145 44.75 -5.18 40.30
N PRO A 146 44.26 -5.15 41.54
CA PRO A 146 45.11 -5.09 42.71
C PRO A 146 45.64 -6.49 43.04
N GLU A 147 46.89 -6.57 43.49
CA GLU A 147 47.41 -7.70 44.25
C GLU A 147 47.82 -7.20 45.63
N ILE A 148 47.06 -7.56 46.66
CA ILE A 148 47.31 -7.17 48.05
C ILE A 148 47.97 -8.34 48.78
N THR A 149 49.14 -8.07 49.36
CA THR A 149 49.86 -8.99 50.24
C THR A 149 49.53 -8.63 51.68
N PHE A 150 48.88 -9.53 52.41
CA PHE A 150 48.59 -9.32 53.81
C PHE A 150 49.87 -9.47 54.64
N ARG A 151 50.14 -8.47 55.49
CA ARG A 151 51.28 -8.47 56.41
C ARG A 151 50.89 -7.86 57.74
N THR A 152 51.48 -8.32 58.84
CA THR A 152 51.25 -7.73 60.16
C THR A 152 51.99 -6.40 60.32
N ALA A 153 51.43 -5.48 61.10
CA ALA A 153 52.02 -4.16 61.36
C ALA A 153 53.18 -4.17 62.38
N ASP A 154 53.26 -5.20 63.22
CA ASP A 154 54.20 -5.32 64.34
C ASP A 154 55.62 -5.75 63.92
N ASN A 155 55.73 -6.73 63.00
CA ASN A 155 57.01 -7.35 62.63
C ASN A 155 57.15 -7.68 61.13
N ASP A 156 56.27 -7.12 60.28
CA ASP A 156 56.27 -7.34 58.82
C ASP A 156 56.08 -8.81 58.37
N ARG A 157 55.54 -9.69 59.23
CA ARG A 157 55.24 -11.09 58.87
C ARG A 157 54.27 -11.14 57.69
N VAL A 158 54.64 -11.90 56.66
CA VAL A 158 53.87 -12.06 55.43
C VAL A 158 52.99 -13.29 55.49
N PHE A 159 51.70 -13.14 55.21
CA PHE A 159 50.76 -14.25 55.06
C PHE A 159 50.84 -14.85 53.65
N ARG A 160 50.52 -16.14 53.52
CA ARG A 160 50.68 -16.87 52.25
C ARG A 160 49.67 -16.43 51.21
N GLN A 161 48.43 -16.19 51.62
CA GLN A 161 47.36 -15.83 50.71
C GLN A 161 47.43 -14.33 50.37
N LYS A 162 47.23 -14.05 49.08
CA LYS A 162 47.09 -12.69 48.56
C LYS A 162 45.67 -12.48 48.09
N PHE A 163 45.17 -11.25 48.17
CA PHE A 163 43.94 -10.87 47.51
C PHE A 163 44.25 -10.38 46.09
N ARG A 164 43.51 -10.88 45.11
CA ARG A 164 43.58 -10.47 43.71
C ARG A 164 42.17 -10.29 43.18
N LEU A 165 41.97 -9.28 42.35
CA LEU A 165 40.69 -9.01 41.70
C LEU A 165 40.96 -8.64 40.24
N ASN A 166 40.31 -9.30 39.28
CA ASN A 166 40.44 -8.97 37.87
C ASN A 166 39.54 -7.78 37.53
N LEU A 167 40.13 -6.58 37.45
CA LEU A 167 39.39 -5.32 37.46
C LEU A 167 39.90 -4.34 36.39
N LYS A 168 38.96 -3.71 35.68
CA LYS A 168 39.20 -2.61 34.74
C LYS A 168 38.31 -1.41 35.06
N ALA A 169 38.75 -0.21 34.69
CA ALA A 169 37.90 0.98 34.66
C ALA A 169 37.26 1.09 33.27
N ASP A 170 35.94 0.99 33.21
CA ASP A 170 35.19 1.06 31.96
C ASP A 170 33.71 1.36 32.25
N THR A 171 33.21 2.49 31.76
CA THR A 171 31.86 2.98 32.09
C THR A 171 30.85 2.39 31.12
N VAL A 172 29.92 1.61 31.68
CA VAL A 172 28.84 0.93 30.95
C VAL A 172 27.99 1.93 30.15
N PRO A 173 27.69 1.69 28.87
CA PRO A 173 26.78 2.53 28.10
C PRO A 173 25.33 2.42 28.61
N ALA A 174 24.50 3.41 28.33
CA ALA A 174 23.08 3.41 28.71
C ALA A 174 22.16 3.68 27.51
N LEU A 175 21.02 2.99 27.46
CA LEU A 175 20.06 3.05 26.35
C LEU A 175 18.63 3.27 26.86
N GLU A 176 17.86 4.08 26.16
CA GLU A 176 16.45 4.39 26.48
C GLU A 176 15.58 4.25 25.23
N TYR A 177 14.35 3.75 25.36
CA TYR A 177 13.36 3.79 24.27
C TYR A 177 12.63 5.14 24.27
N LYS A 178 12.67 5.84 23.14
CA LYS A 178 12.09 7.18 23.00
C LYS A 178 10.77 7.21 22.25
N GLY A 179 10.44 6.17 21.50
CA GLY A 179 9.20 6.15 20.74
C GLY A 179 9.26 5.37 19.44
N VAL A 180 8.18 5.47 18.70
CA VAL A 180 8.02 4.85 17.39
C VAL A 180 7.60 5.92 16.38
N GLY A 181 8.26 5.91 15.22
CA GLY A 181 7.96 6.77 14.08
C GLY A 181 7.67 5.95 12.82
N LYS A 182 7.71 6.64 11.68
CA LYS A 182 7.53 6.03 10.35
C LYS A 182 8.59 6.47 9.35
N THR A 183 8.69 5.70 8.27
CA THR A 183 9.48 6.04 7.08
C THR A 183 8.77 5.50 5.83
N LEU A 184 9.04 6.10 4.66
CA LEU A 184 8.54 5.66 3.37
C LEU A 184 9.67 4.99 2.58
N VAL A 185 9.45 3.74 2.15
CA VAL A 185 10.40 2.96 1.34
C VAL A 185 9.62 2.31 0.20
N ASP A 186 10.00 2.60 -1.04
CA ASP A 186 9.40 2.00 -2.25
C ASP A 186 7.88 2.11 -2.35
N GLY A 187 7.32 3.20 -1.80
CA GLY A 187 5.87 3.46 -1.79
C GLY A 187 5.13 2.95 -0.56
N GLU A 188 5.79 2.13 0.28
CA GLU A 188 5.20 1.56 1.49
C GLU A 188 5.78 2.18 2.76
N ARG A 189 4.95 2.28 3.80
CA ARG A 189 5.35 2.87 5.10
C ARG A 189 5.74 1.78 6.08
N TYR A 190 6.85 1.99 6.81
CA TYR A 190 7.33 1.06 7.83
C TYR A 190 7.49 1.73 9.18
N TYR A 191 7.26 0.99 10.27
CA TYR A 191 7.54 1.47 11.62
C TYR A 191 9.04 1.61 11.86
N VAL A 192 9.42 2.67 12.57
CA VAL A 192 10.80 2.96 12.99
C VAL A 192 10.85 3.01 14.50
N LEU A 193 11.60 2.11 15.14
CA LEU A 193 11.83 2.15 16.58
C LEU A 193 12.96 3.12 16.90
N ILE A 194 12.75 3.98 17.90
CA ILE A 194 13.66 5.07 18.20
C ILE A 194 14.23 4.90 19.61
N PHE A 195 15.56 4.82 19.68
CA PHE A 195 16.29 4.71 20.94
C PHE A 195 17.18 5.94 21.16
N GLN A 196 17.56 6.20 22.41
CA GLN A 196 18.51 7.24 22.77
C GLN A 196 19.66 6.65 23.58
N ALA A 197 20.89 6.88 23.12
CA ALA A 197 22.08 6.61 23.93
C ALA A 197 22.26 7.72 24.97
N LYS A 198 22.43 7.36 26.25
CA LYS A 198 22.56 8.32 27.36
C LYS A 198 24.03 8.47 27.77
N GLY A 199 24.35 9.61 28.40
CA GLY A 199 25.69 9.88 28.92
C GLY A 199 26.75 10.20 27.87
N MET A 200 26.39 10.29 26.58
CA MET A 200 27.33 10.46 25.47
C MET A 200 28.15 11.76 25.53
N ASP A 201 27.63 12.81 26.15
CA ASP A 201 28.31 14.09 26.28
C ASP A 201 29.29 14.16 27.48
N ALA A 202 29.36 13.10 28.31
CA ALA A 202 30.30 13.06 29.43
C ALA A 202 31.75 13.02 28.92
N MET A 203 32.60 13.87 29.49
CA MET A 203 34.00 14.00 29.10
C MET A 203 34.95 13.68 30.24
N ILE A 204 36.08 13.07 29.88
CA ILE A 204 37.25 12.89 30.73
C ILE A 204 38.43 13.59 30.04
N GLY A 205 38.87 14.70 30.63
CA GLY A 205 39.86 15.57 29.98
C GLY A 205 39.33 16.13 28.67
N THR A 206 39.94 15.75 27.55
CA THR A 206 39.55 16.17 26.19
C THR A 206 38.82 15.09 25.40
N GLU A 207 38.56 13.93 26.00
CA GLU A 207 37.96 12.76 25.32
C GLU A 207 36.61 12.41 25.95
N TYR A 208 35.74 11.74 25.18
CA TYR A 208 34.39 11.36 25.62
C TYR A 208 34.38 9.98 26.26
N VAL A 209 33.64 9.84 27.36
CA VAL A 209 33.52 8.58 28.14
C VAL A 209 33.03 7.43 27.26
N HIS A 210 32.08 7.66 26.37
CA HIS A 210 31.47 6.59 25.56
C HIS A 210 31.94 6.56 24.10
N ARG A 211 33.18 7.00 23.84
CA ARG A 211 33.76 6.97 22.47
C ARG A 211 34.00 5.56 21.92
N ASP A 212 33.96 4.57 22.78
CA ASP A 212 34.27 3.16 22.51
C ASP A 212 33.02 2.29 22.32
N ILE A 213 31.81 2.88 22.38
CA ILE A 213 30.57 2.20 21.99
C ILE A 213 30.73 1.68 20.56
N LYS A 214 30.45 0.39 20.35
CA LYS A 214 30.77 -0.28 19.08
C LYS A 214 29.62 -1.04 18.46
N LYS A 215 28.68 -1.56 19.23
CA LYS A 215 27.61 -2.42 18.71
C LYS A 215 26.25 -2.07 19.28
N LEU A 216 25.21 -2.35 18.48
CA LEU A 216 23.82 -2.38 18.91
C LEU A 216 23.27 -3.79 18.68
N HIS A 217 22.70 -4.36 19.73
CA HIS A 217 22.05 -5.68 19.72
C HIS A 217 20.55 -5.44 19.69
N ILE A 218 19.82 -6.06 18.76
CA ILE A 218 18.36 -5.98 18.65
C ILE A 218 17.80 -7.38 18.46
N THR A 219 16.82 -7.77 19.28
CA THR A 219 16.14 -9.06 19.19
C THR A 219 14.66 -8.83 18.92
N LYS A 220 14.13 -9.40 17.84
CA LYS A 220 12.69 -9.43 17.56
C LYS A 220 12.06 -10.66 18.21
N GLU A 221 10.83 -10.54 18.71
CA GLU A 221 10.11 -11.68 19.31
C GLU A 221 10.14 -12.93 18.42
N GLY A 222 10.43 -14.08 19.04
CA GLY A 222 10.56 -15.37 18.35
C GLY A 222 11.77 -15.48 17.40
N GLY A 223 12.64 -14.47 17.32
CA GLY A 223 13.82 -14.41 16.47
C GLY A 223 15.15 -14.45 17.22
N ALA A 224 16.25 -14.55 16.48
CA ALA A 224 17.60 -14.44 17.01
C ALA A 224 18.02 -12.97 17.19
N SER A 225 18.97 -12.71 18.09
CA SER A 225 19.54 -11.37 18.32
C SER A 225 20.42 -10.95 17.14
N ALA A 226 20.06 -9.86 16.47
CA ALA A 226 20.85 -9.21 15.43
C ALA A 226 21.85 -8.23 16.04
N VAL A 227 23.07 -8.21 15.52
CA VAL A 227 24.16 -7.38 16.04
C VAL A 227 24.70 -6.46 14.95
N TYR A 228 24.57 -5.16 15.15
CA TYR A 228 24.99 -4.13 14.21
C TYR A 228 26.23 -3.40 14.71
N THR A 229 27.13 -3.04 13.79
CA THR A 229 28.39 -2.36 14.13
C THR A 229 28.29 -0.86 13.85
N ILE A 230 28.63 -0.05 14.85
CA ILE A 230 28.76 1.39 14.72
C ILE A 230 30.09 1.69 14.04
N GLN A 231 30.01 2.35 12.88
CA GLN A 231 31.17 2.72 12.07
C GLN A 231 31.85 3.96 12.62
N ASN A 232 31.06 4.96 13.03
CA ASN A 232 31.57 6.22 13.58
C ASN A 232 30.59 6.82 14.61
N ILE A 233 31.14 7.51 15.60
CA ILE A 233 30.39 8.35 16.55
C ILE A 233 30.85 9.79 16.32
N ASN A 234 29.94 10.64 15.86
CA ASN A 234 30.24 12.05 15.63
C ASN A 234 29.71 12.87 16.81
N PHE A 235 30.62 13.31 17.69
CA PHE A 235 30.27 14.07 18.88
C PHE A 235 29.85 15.51 18.60
N SER A 236 30.32 16.12 17.51
CA SER A 236 29.92 17.48 17.13
C SER A 236 28.48 17.52 16.62
N SER A 237 28.07 16.52 15.83
CA SER A 237 26.69 16.41 15.34
C SER A 237 25.79 15.57 16.26
N GLN A 238 26.36 14.90 17.26
CA GLN A 238 25.68 14.00 18.21
C GLN A 238 24.93 12.85 17.52
N THR A 239 25.60 12.20 16.56
CA THR A 239 25.04 11.14 15.70
C THR A 239 25.94 9.91 15.58
N PHE A 240 25.33 8.79 15.17
CA PHE A 240 26.00 7.53 14.84
C PHE A 240 25.99 7.29 13.33
N SER A 241 27.02 6.61 12.82
CA SER A 241 27.07 6.12 11.44
C SER A 241 27.11 4.59 11.40
N TRP A 242 26.40 4.01 10.44
CA TRP A 242 26.17 2.57 10.31
C TRP A 242 26.71 2.05 8.98
N SER A 243 26.74 0.73 8.81
CA SER A 243 27.22 0.11 7.56
C SER A 243 26.20 0.30 6.45
N LEU A 244 26.66 0.36 5.19
CA LEU A 244 25.76 0.44 4.05
C LEU A 244 24.85 -0.79 3.99
N GLY A 245 23.53 -0.57 3.97
CA GLY A 245 22.52 -1.64 3.95
C GLY A 245 22.00 -2.05 5.33
N ASP A 246 22.58 -1.57 6.43
CA ASP A 246 21.99 -1.75 7.77
C ASP A 246 20.63 -1.01 7.85
N PRO A 247 19.66 -1.51 8.63
CA PRO A 247 18.32 -0.94 8.72
C PRO A 247 18.25 0.33 9.59
N PHE A 248 19.22 1.23 9.48
CA PHE A 248 19.25 2.48 10.26
C PHE A 248 19.04 3.69 9.37
N LEU A 249 18.29 4.65 9.91
CA LEU A 249 17.94 5.88 9.24
C LEU A 249 18.60 7.08 9.94
N ASN A 250 18.67 8.20 9.22
CA ASN A 250 19.11 9.48 9.81
C ASN A 250 17.99 10.18 10.59
N THR A 251 16.74 9.89 10.25
CA THR A 251 15.54 10.46 10.88
C THR A 251 14.35 9.52 10.71
N ALA A 252 13.28 9.78 11.43
CA ALA A 252 11.95 9.22 11.22
C ALA A 252 10.92 10.35 11.26
N ASP A 253 9.78 10.13 10.63
CA ASP A 253 8.62 11.02 10.77
C ASP A 253 7.78 10.57 11.96
N ASP A 254 7.08 11.51 12.58
CA ASP A 254 6.11 11.21 13.64
C ASP A 254 4.90 10.45 13.06
N LEU A 255 4.28 9.62 13.89
CA LEU A 255 3.05 8.94 13.51
C LEU A 255 1.88 9.92 13.49
N GLU A 256 1.09 9.86 12.43
CA GLU A 256 -0.10 10.68 12.23
C GLU A 256 -1.37 9.87 12.56
N ILE A 257 -2.50 10.56 12.71
CA ILE A 257 -3.80 9.90 12.85
C ILE A 257 -4.01 9.00 11.63
N GLY A 258 -4.28 7.72 11.88
CA GLY A 258 -4.39 6.70 10.83
C GLY A 258 -3.15 5.83 10.65
N ASP A 259 -2.03 6.09 11.36
CA ASP A 259 -0.87 5.17 11.43
C ASP A 259 -0.89 4.29 12.71
N TYR A 260 -1.83 4.57 13.62
CA TYR A 260 -2.01 3.87 14.90
C TYR A 260 -3.48 3.95 15.36
N GLU A 261 -3.85 3.06 16.29
CA GLU A 261 -5.13 3.12 16.99
C GLU A 261 -4.94 3.32 18.50
N GLY A 262 -5.79 4.16 19.10
CA GLY A 262 -5.75 4.48 20.53
C GLY A 262 -4.88 5.70 20.86
N SER A 263 -4.21 5.67 22.01
CA SER A 263 -3.35 6.77 22.46
C SER A 263 -2.12 6.91 21.56
N LYS A 264 -1.77 8.16 21.21
CA LYS A 264 -0.61 8.45 20.38
C LYS A 264 0.67 7.88 21.00
N PRO A 265 1.43 7.03 20.29
CA PRO A 265 2.72 6.56 20.76
C PRO A 265 3.69 7.74 20.98
N PRO A 266 4.59 7.66 21.97
CA PRO A 266 5.58 8.71 22.18
C PRO A 266 6.50 8.85 20.96
N PHE A 267 6.99 10.07 20.74
CA PHE A 267 7.97 10.42 19.71
C PHE A 267 9.02 11.36 20.32
N PRO A 268 10.30 11.27 19.93
CA PRO A 268 11.36 12.12 20.49
C PRO A 268 11.11 13.62 20.27
N ALA A 269 11.53 14.44 21.22
CA ALA A 269 11.50 15.89 21.06
C ALA A 269 12.59 16.35 20.07
N PRO A 270 12.41 17.47 19.34
CA PRO A 270 13.44 17.99 18.43
C PRO A 270 14.79 18.32 19.11
N THR A 271 14.76 18.54 20.43
CA THR A 271 15.93 18.79 21.27
C THR A 271 16.65 17.51 21.70
N ASP A 272 16.01 16.33 21.56
CA ASP A 272 16.66 15.06 21.88
C ASP A 272 17.83 14.80 20.93
N LYS A 273 18.92 14.30 21.50
CA LYS A 273 20.20 14.02 20.82
C LYS A 273 20.56 12.56 20.99
N TRP A 274 21.56 12.09 20.25
CA TRP A 274 22.05 10.70 20.35
C TRP A 274 20.99 9.65 20.02
N LEU A 275 20.12 9.98 19.06
CA LEU A 275 19.03 9.13 18.63
C LEU A 275 19.50 8.05 17.64
N ILE A 276 18.92 6.86 17.76
CA ILE A 276 19.13 5.73 16.88
C ILE A 276 17.77 5.36 16.28
N TYR A 277 17.64 5.47 14.95
CA TYR A 277 16.41 5.19 14.21
C TYR A 277 16.52 3.82 13.53
N TYR A 278 15.89 2.80 14.10
CA TYR A 278 15.88 1.44 13.57
C TYR A 278 14.63 1.17 12.73
N LYS A 279 14.80 1.01 11.42
CA LYS A 279 13.72 0.65 10.49
C LYS A 279 13.35 -0.82 10.68
N THR A 280 12.11 -1.06 11.08
CA THR A 280 11.59 -2.44 11.18
C THR A 280 11.20 -3.00 9.81
N ASP A 281 10.94 -4.29 9.75
CA ASP A 281 10.31 -4.99 8.63
C ASP A 281 8.76 -4.96 8.72
N ILE A 282 8.20 -4.22 9.67
CA ILE A 282 6.74 -4.15 9.91
C ILE A 282 6.17 -2.95 9.19
N GLU A 283 5.39 -3.23 8.14
CA GLU A 283 4.62 -2.24 7.40
C GLU A 283 3.53 -1.62 8.28
N ILE A 284 3.27 -0.32 8.10
CA ILE A 284 2.18 0.40 8.74
C ILE A 284 0.89 0.06 7.98
N SER A 285 0.25 -1.01 8.42
CA SER A 285 -0.97 -1.53 7.83
C SER A 285 -1.91 -2.06 8.92
N PRO A 286 -3.24 -1.87 8.82
CA PRO A 286 -4.22 -2.50 9.71
C PRO A 286 -4.15 -4.03 9.75
N SER A 287 -3.44 -4.64 8.80
CA SER A 287 -3.21 -6.08 8.71
C SER A 287 -1.93 -6.55 9.43
N SER A 288 -1.07 -5.62 9.86
CA SER A 288 0.22 -5.92 10.50
C SER A 288 0.07 -6.17 11.99
N ALA A 289 0.44 -7.37 12.44
CA ALA A 289 0.52 -7.67 13.87
C ALA A 289 1.67 -6.87 14.51
N ALA A 290 1.41 -6.26 15.68
CA ALA A 290 2.46 -5.64 16.46
C ALA A 290 3.51 -6.68 16.88
N LYS A 291 4.77 -6.27 16.92
CA LYS A 291 5.92 -7.10 17.32
C LYS A 291 6.70 -6.42 18.43
N THR A 292 7.10 -7.22 19.42
CA THR A 292 7.97 -6.80 20.52
C THR A 292 9.45 -6.99 20.16
N TYR A 293 10.30 -6.12 20.70
CA TYR A 293 11.73 -6.06 20.46
C TYR A 293 12.48 -5.78 21.76
N THR A 294 13.68 -6.34 21.91
CA THR A 294 14.65 -5.93 22.94
C THR A 294 15.91 -5.34 22.32
N ALA A 295 16.52 -4.34 22.95
CA ALA A 295 17.73 -3.68 22.45
C ALA A 295 18.77 -3.37 23.54
N GLN A 296 20.06 -3.45 23.19
CA GLN A 296 21.21 -3.09 24.04
C GLN A 296 22.35 -2.48 23.22
N LEU A 297 23.05 -1.48 23.77
CA LEU A 297 24.36 -1.06 23.26
C LEU A 297 25.48 -1.89 23.90
N SER A 298 26.59 -2.04 23.19
CA SER A 298 27.84 -2.50 23.81
C SER A 298 29.05 -1.76 23.29
N ASP A 299 30.06 -1.63 24.15
CA ASP A 299 31.37 -1.10 23.78
C ASP A 299 32.24 -2.11 23.02
N ALA A 300 33.49 -1.70 22.74
CA ALA A 300 34.50 -2.53 22.08
C ALA A 300 34.93 -3.74 22.92
N ALA A 301 34.85 -3.66 24.26
CA ALA A 301 35.12 -4.77 25.18
C ALA A 301 33.91 -5.71 25.37
N GLY A 302 32.75 -5.32 24.83
CA GLY A 302 31.49 -6.06 24.92
C GLY A 302 30.72 -5.83 26.22
N LEU A 303 31.01 -4.76 26.96
CA LEU A 303 30.21 -4.33 28.11
C LEU A 303 28.85 -3.84 27.62
N ARG A 304 27.75 -4.43 28.11
CA ARG A 304 26.40 -4.15 27.60
C ARG A 304 25.62 -3.18 28.48
N SER A 305 24.82 -2.33 27.85
CA SER A 305 23.85 -1.46 28.51
C SER A 305 22.72 -2.24 29.17
N ASN A 306 21.83 -1.53 29.87
CA ASN A 306 20.50 -2.04 30.21
C ASN A 306 19.76 -2.54 28.95
N GLU A 307 18.98 -3.61 29.11
CA GLU A 307 18.08 -4.09 28.06
C GLU A 307 16.82 -3.23 28.03
N VAL A 308 16.43 -2.82 26.82
CA VAL A 308 15.26 -1.97 26.57
C VAL A 308 14.24 -2.77 25.77
N GLU A 309 13.05 -2.99 26.33
CA GLU A 309 11.92 -3.60 25.64
C GLU A 309 11.02 -2.53 24.99
N CYS A 310 10.62 -2.76 23.75
CA CYS A 310 9.68 -1.90 23.03
C CYS A 310 8.85 -2.69 22.02
N SER A 311 7.87 -2.05 21.39
CA SER A 311 7.05 -2.71 20.36
C SER A 311 6.66 -1.76 19.23
N THR A 312 6.33 -2.35 18.08
CA THR A 312 5.52 -1.65 17.08
C THR A 312 4.08 -1.48 17.58
N VAL A 313 3.27 -0.74 16.83
CA VAL A 313 1.93 -0.34 17.26
C VAL A 313 0.91 -1.47 17.05
N LYS A 314 -0.02 -1.64 18.01
CA LYS A 314 -1.16 -2.57 17.89
C LYS A 314 -2.32 -1.92 17.10
N TRP A 315 -2.79 -2.65 16.09
CA TRP A 315 -4.07 -2.38 15.42
C TRP A 315 -5.22 -3.11 16.11
N LYS A 316 -6.46 -2.62 16.01
CA LYS A 316 -7.59 -3.42 16.46
C LYS A 316 -7.80 -4.60 15.52
N VAL A 317 -8.30 -5.70 16.08
CA VAL A 317 -8.91 -6.76 15.28
C VAL A 317 -10.08 -6.14 14.51
N GLY A 318 -10.21 -6.51 13.25
CA GLY A 318 -11.18 -5.99 12.31
C GLY A 318 -12.60 -6.26 12.75
N PHE A 319 -13.53 -5.51 12.17
CA PHE A 319 -14.94 -5.61 12.52
C PHE A 319 -15.47 -7.04 12.35
N ILE A 320 -16.29 -7.46 13.30
CA ILE A 320 -17.06 -8.71 13.20
C ILE A 320 -18.30 -8.41 12.37
N ASP A 321 -18.40 -9.02 11.19
CA ASP A 321 -19.62 -9.07 10.40
C ASP A 321 -20.47 -10.27 10.83
N LEU A 322 -21.74 -10.04 11.15
CA LEU A 322 -22.66 -11.06 11.64
C LEU A 322 -23.84 -11.18 10.68
N VAL A 323 -23.88 -12.30 9.95
CA VAL A 323 -24.89 -12.54 8.91
C VAL A 323 -25.85 -13.64 9.32
N VAL A 324 -27.14 -13.46 9.05
CA VAL A 324 -28.14 -14.52 9.21
C VAL A 324 -28.01 -15.48 8.04
N THR A 325 -27.64 -16.73 8.31
CA THR A 325 -27.49 -17.81 7.32
C THR A 325 -28.75 -18.65 7.18
N ASN A 326 -29.61 -18.66 8.19
CA ASN A 326 -30.96 -19.22 8.12
C ASN A 326 -31.93 -18.28 8.86
N PRO A 327 -33.04 -17.83 8.26
CA PRO A 327 -33.33 -17.93 6.83
C PRO A 327 -32.22 -17.30 6.00
N SER A 328 -31.75 -18.02 4.98
CA SER A 328 -30.77 -17.49 4.02
C SER A 328 -31.29 -16.26 3.27
N SER A 329 -32.60 -16.03 3.31
CA SER A 329 -33.31 -14.90 2.70
C SER A 329 -33.31 -13.64 3.52
N TYR A 330 -32.89 -13.69 4.78
CA TYR A 330 -32.89 -12.48 5.59
C TYR A 330 -31.84 -11.50 5.06
N LEU A 331 -32.31 -10.29 4.75
CA LEU A 331 -31.48 -9.13 4.51
C LEU A 331 -32.01 -7.99 5.38
N PRO A 332 -31.12 -7.25 6.08
CA PRO A 332 -31.52 -6.11 6.89
C PRO A 332 -32.34 -5.09 6.10
N GLN A 333 -33.40 -4.57 6.71
CA GLN A 333 -34.21 -3.51 6.13
C GLN A 333 -33.54 -2.14 6.29
N SER A 334 -33.93 -1.17 5.45
CA SER A 334 -33.44 0.21 5.57
C SER A 334 -33.79 0.78 6.95
N GLY A 335 -32.79 1.17 7.73
CA GLY A 335 -32.94 1.67 9.10
C GLY A 335 -32.69 0.62 10.19
N GLU A 336 -32.45 -0.64 9.85
CA GLU A 336 -31.95 -1.64 10.80
C GLU A 336 -30.41 -1.59 10.83
N THR A 337 -29.85 -1.29 11.99
CA THR A 337 -28.39 -1.20 12.18
C THR A 337 -27.86 -2.33 13.05
N GLY A 338 -28.76 -3.12 13.66
CA GLY A 338 -28.41 -4.12 14.67
C GLY A 338 -28.07 -3.49 16.02
N GLU A 339 -28.23 -2.17 16.17
CA GLU A 339 -28.16 -1.48 17.44
C GLU A 339 -29.42 -1.74 18.27
N HIS A 340 -29.35 -1.50 19.58
CA HIS A 340 -30.46 -1.76 20.50
C HIS A 340 -31.78 -1.09 20.06
N ASP A 341 -31.71 0.16 19.60
CA ASP A 341 -32.89 0.95 19.20
C ASP A 341 -33.36 0.63 17.77
N GLN A 342 -32.54 -0.11 17.00
CA GLN A 342 -32.76 -0.46 15.59
C GLN A 342 -32.36 -1.92 15.32
N PRO A 343 -33.01 -2.89 15.99
CA PRO A 343 -32.65 -4.30 15.89
C PRO A 343 -32.96 -4.87 14.49
N TYR A 344 -32.25 -5.93 14.14
CA TYR A 344 -32.49 -6.70 12.92
C TYR A 344 -33.77 -7.55 13.03
N SER A 345 -34.79 -7.28 12.21
CA SER A 345 -36.08 -7.97 12.27
C SER A 345 -36.12 -9.23 11.39
N VAL A 346 -35.86 -10.39 11.97
CA VAL A 346 -35.76 -11.67 11.24
C VAL A 346 -37.10 -12.42 11.28
N ARG A 347 -37.74 -12.59 10.12
CA ARG A 347 -38.84 -13.56 9.98
C ARG A 347 -38.29 -14.97 9.87
N CYS A 348 -38.66 -15.87 10.77
CA CYS A 348 -38.13 -17.23 10.85
C CYS A 348 -39.23 -18.29 10.73
N ASP A 349 -38.82 -19.51 10.41
CA ASP A 349 -39.66 -20.70 10.51
C ASP A 349 -39.51 -21.35 11.90
N GLU A 350 -39.92 -22.62 12.01
CA GLU A 350 -39.75 -23.43 13.22
C GLU A 350 -38.28 -23.65 13.65
N ASN A 351 -37.30 -23.37 12.78
CA ASN A 351 -35.88 -23.56 13.08
C ASN A 351 -35.23 -22.29 13.68
N GLY A 352 -35.94 -21.17 13.75
CA GLY A 352 -35.43 -19.91 14.27
C GLY A 352 -34.45 -19.24 13.31
N ALA A 353 -33.41 -18.60 13.83
CA ALA A 353 -32.35 -18.01 13.03
C ALA A 353 -30.97 -18.64 13.33
N ILE A 354 -30.15 -18.80 12.31
CA ILE A 354 -28.75 -19.23 12.43
C ILE A 354 -27.87 -18.09 11.92
N LEU A 355 -26.83 -17.74 12.65
CA LEU A 355 -25.89 -16.67 12.32
C LEU A 355 -24.48 -17.22 12.04
N GLN A 356 -23.75 -16.50 11.21
CA GLN A 356 -22.32 -16.68 10.98
C GLN A 356 -21.59 -15.36 11.28
N ALA A 357 -20.57 -15.44 12.13
CA ALA A 357 -19.69 -14.32 12.44
C ALA A 357 -18.38 -14.45 11.65
N THR A 358 -18.00 -13.40 10.92
CA THR A 358 -16.74 -13.34 10.17
C THR A 358 -15.98 -12.08 10.57
N CYS A 359 -14.67 -12.16 10.72
CA CYS A 359 -13.80 -11.03 10.97
C CYS A 359 -12.78 -10.91 9.82
N ASN A 360 -12.58 -9.68 9.33
CA ASN A 360 -11.76 -9.40 8.14
C ASN A 360 -10.25 -9.24 8.42
N THR A 361 -9.77 -9.60 9.61
CA THR A 361 -8.33 -9.56 9.96
C THR A 361 -7.60 -10.82 9.50
N PRO A 362 -6.30 -10.74 9.13
CA PRO A 362 -5.49 -11.88 8.68
C PRO A 362 -5.44 -13.08 9.66
N PRO A 363 -4.86 -14.23 9.28
CA PRO A 363 -5.14 -15.52 9.91
C PRO A 363 -4.76 -15.57 11.39
N GLY A 364 -5.59 -16.25 12.19
CA GLY A 364 -5.41 -16.41 13.64
C GLY A 364 -6.47 -15.75 14.51
N VAL A 365 -7.52 -15.16 13.91
CA VAL A 365 -8.63 -14.57 14.66
C VAL A 365 -9.49 -15.66 15.31
N THR A 366 -9.71 -15.52 16.61
CA THR A 366 -10.72 -16.27 17.37
C THR A 366 -11.90 -15.35 17.69
N ILE A 367 -13.11 -15.76 17.32
CA ILE A 367 -14.37 -15.10 17.66
C ILE A 367 -15.03 -15.89 18.78
N SER A 368 -15.46 -15.21 19.83
CA SER A 368 -16.35 -15.74 20.87
C SER A 368 -17.68 -15.01 20.87
N TYR A 369 -18.76 -15.71 21.20
CA TYR A 369 -20.11 -15.15 21.27
C TYR A 369 -20.86 -15.59 22.53
N THR A 370 -21.83 -14.77 22.95
CA THR A 370 -22.89 -15.14 23.88
C THR A 370 -24.24 -14.60 23.37
N VAL A 371 -25.28 -15.42 23.34
CA VAL A 371 -26.64 -15.06 22.93
C VAL A 371 -27.52 -14.93 24.16
N TYR A 372 -28.15 -13.78 24.32
CA TYR A 372 -29.13 -13.50 25.38
C TYR A 372 -30.53 -13.36 24.80
N ASP A 373 -31.51 -14.03 25.40
CA ASP A 373 -32.94 -13.73 25.20
C ASP A 373 -33.30 -12.54 26.09
N ILE A 374 -33.78 -11.47 25.47
CA ILE A 374 -34.16 -10.20 26.10
C ILE A 374 -35.64 -9.87 25.85
N THR A 375 -36.44 -10.88 25.51
CA THR A 375 -37.85 -10.71 25.14
C THR A 375 -38.68 -10.05 26.25
N SER A 376 -38.42 -10.38 27.52
CA SER A 376 -39.13 -9.81 28.66
C SER A 376 -38.76 -8.35 28.95
N SER A 377 -37.49 -7.98 28.73
CA SER A 377 -36.95 -6.63 28.92
C SER A 377 -35.49 -6.60 28.45
N PRO A 378 -35.01 -5.50 27.84
CA PRO A 378 -33.60 -5.33 27.51
C PRO A 378 -32.66 -5.39 28.71
N ALA A 379 -33.14 -5.04 29.90
CA ALA A 379 -32.35 -5.09 31.14
C ALA A 379 -32.27 -6.50 31.76
N VAL A 380 -33.04 -7.46 31.25
CA VAL A 380 -33.11 -8.83 31.77
C VAL A 380 -32.54 -9.78 30.71
N GLU A 381 -31.22 -9.98 30.76
CA GLU A 381 -30.48 -10.83 29.82
C GLU A 381 -30.48 -12.29 30.29
N THR A 382 -31.18 -13.17 29.57
CA THR A 382 -31.16 -14.62 29.85
C THR A 382 -30.22 -15.32 28.87
N GLU A 383 -29.06 -15.82 29.33
CA GLU A 383 -28.10 -16.56 28.47
C GLU A 383 -28.77 -17.80 27.87
N THR A 384 -28.76 -17.91 26.54
CA THR A 384 -29.31 -19.06 25.80
C THR A 384 -28.24 -19.95 25.20
N SER A 385 -27.10 -19.37 24.78
CA SER A 385 -25.95 -20.10 24.27
C SER A 385 -24.68 -19.25 24.30
N LYS A 386 -23.51 -19.92 24.32
CA LYS A 386 -22.20 -19.29 24.15
C LYS A 386 -21.23 -20.24 23.46
N GLY A 387 -20.19 -19.70 22.85
CA GLY A 387 -19.14 -20.49 22.21
C GLY A 387 -18.01 -19.65 21.66
N SER A 388 -17.00 -20.33 21.10
CA SER A 388 -15.86 -19.69 20.46
C SER A 388 -15.28 -20.57 19.35
N GLY A 389 -14.66 -19.94 18.34
CA GLY A 389 -13.96 -20.65 17.29
C GLY A 389 -13.24 -19.70 16.33
N ALA A 390 -12.59 -20.27 15.31
CA ALA A 390 -11.93 -19.49 14.27
C ALA A 390 -12.96 -18.74 13.40
N SER A 391 -12.56 -17.58 12.87
CA SER A 391 -13.32 -16.90 11.81
C SER A 391 -13.21 -17.68 10.49
N PRO A 392 -14.32 -17.96 9.75
CA PRO A 392 -15.71 -17.65 10.09
C PRO A 392 -16.31 -18.65 11.10
N LEU A 393 -16.94 -18.13 12.16
CA LEU A 393 -17.65 -18.91 13.16
C LEU A 393 -19.12 -19.09 12.75
N THR A 394 -19.54 -20.33 12.52
CA THR A 394 -20.91 -20.65 12.07
C THR A 394 -21.75 -21.31 13.16
N GLY A 395 -23.07 -21.29 13.00
CA GLY A 395 -23.98 -22.08 13.84
C GLY A 395 -24.46 -21.38 15.12
N ILE A 396 -24.31 -20.06 15.23
CA ILE A 396 -24.86 -19.28 16.35
C ILE A 396 -26.40 -19.29 16.21
N ARG A 397 -27.13 -19.85 17.18
CA ARG A 397 -28.59 -20.08 17.05
C ARG A 397 -29.43 -19.10 17.87
N LEU A 398 -30.44 -18.51 17.23
CA LEU A 398 -31.54 -17.77 17.86
C LEU A 398 -32.80 -18.62 17.79
N ILE A 399 -33.40 -18.93 18.94
CA ILE A 399 -34.53 -19.88 19.05
C ILE A 399 -35.83 -19.24 18.52
N THR A 400 -36.64 -20.00 17.79
CA THR A 400 -37.92 -19.52 17.23
C THR A 400 -38.96 -19.19 18.31
N PRO A 401 -39.86 -18.21 18.07
CA PRO A 401 -41.08 -18.02 18.86
C PRO A 401 -42.05 -19.22 18.81
N ALA A 402 -42.81 -19.44 19.88
CA ALA A 402 -43.66 -20.64 20.03
C ALA A 402 -44.88 -20.68 19.09
N THR A 403 -45.39 -19.52 18.64
CA THR A 403 -46.59 -19.41 17.79
C THR A 403 -46.29 -18.58 16.54
N VAL A 404 -46.98 -18.89 15.43
CA VAL A 404 -46.93 -18.05 14.22
C VAL A 404 -47.45 -16.65 14.56
N GLY A 405 -46.71 -15.62 14.15
CA GLY A 405 -46.91 -14.21 14.51
C GLY A 405 -46.25 -13.80 15.83
N GLY A 406 -45.82 -14.75 16.68
CA GLY A 406 -45.11 -14.44 17.92
C GLY A 406 -43.71 -13.88 17.67
N THR A 407 -43.22 -13.07 18.62
CA THR A 407 -41.91 -12.42 18.55
C THR A 407 -40.99 -12.81 19.71
N LYS A 408 -39.67 -12.73 19.49
CA LYS A 408 -38.62 -12.81 20.51
C LYS A 408 -37.50 -11.82 20.21
N ASN A 409 -36.93 -11.21 21.25
CA ASN A 409 -35.83 -10.26 21.11
C ASN A 409 -34.53 -10.88 21.64
N TYR A 410 -33.42 -10.67 20.94
CA TYR A 410 -32.12 -11.23 21.27
C TYR A 410 -31.02 -10.16 21.23
N LYS A 411 -30.01 -10.34 22.09
CA LYS A 411 -28.71 -9.66 22.04
C LYS A 411 -27.63 -10.71 21.79
N VAL A 412 -26.77 -10.49 20.80
CA VAL A 412 -25.61 -11.33 20.49
C VAL A 412 -24.35 -10.53 20.79
N ALA A 413 -23.71 -10.84 21.91
CA ALA A 413 -22.45 -10.21 22.32
C ALA A 413 -21.27 -10.97 21.72
N LEU A 414 -20.40 -10.28 20.99
CA LEU A 414 -19.28 -10.86 20.25
C LEU A 414 -17.96 -10.24 20.69
N LYS A 415 -16.90 -11.05 20.63
CA LYS A 415 -15.53 -10.62 20.87
C LYS A 415 -14.58 -11.31 19.91
N ALA A 416 -13.73 -10.54 19.22
CA ALA A 416 -12.70 -11.02 18.32
C ALA A 416 -11.31 -10.70 18.88
N THR A 417 -10.42 -11.70 18.83
CA THR A 417 -9.05 -11.62 19.37
C THR A 417 -8.06 -12.23 18.38
N ALA A 418 -6.87 -11.64 18.29
CA ALA A 418 -5.74 -12.16 17.51
C ALA A 418 -4.40 -11.72 18.13
N PRO A 419 -3.34 -12.55 18.09
CA PRO A 419 -2.02 -12.16 18.60
C PRO A 419 -1.45 -10.93 17.90
N GLY A 420 -0.95 -9.95 18.67
CA GLY A 420 -0.40 -8.70 18.13
C GLY A 420 -1.45 -7.63 17.78
N PHE A 421 -2.74 -7.87 18.06
CA PHE A 421 -3.83 -6.94 17.86
C PHE A 421 -4.56 -6.61 19.17
N THR A 422 -5.24 -5.48 19.22
CA THR A 422 -6.18 -5.11 20.29
C THR A 422 -7.53 -5.75 20.01
N GLU A 423 -8.22 -6.28 21.02
CA GLU A 423 -9.51 -6.95 20.84
C GLU A 423 -10.60 -6.02 20.31
N TYR A 424 -11.59 -6.60 19.62
CA TYR A 424 -12.78 -5.91 19.15
C TYR A 424 -14.04 -6.58 19.71
N THR A 425 -14.93 -5.80 20.30
CA THR A 425 -16.21 -6.26 20.86
C THR A 425 -17.37 -5.61 20.11
N ARG A 426 -18.45 -6.36 19.90
CA ARG A 426 -19.67 -5.87 19.24
C ARG A 426 -20.90 -6.57 19.81
N ASP A 427 -21.90 -5.79 20.15
CA ASP A 427 -23.24 -6.30 20.46
C ASP A 427 -24.14 -6.11 19.24
N VAL A 428 -24.98 -7.11 18.94
CA VAL A 428 -25.95 -7.05 17.84
C VAL A 428 -27.32 -7.51 18.32
N TYR A 429 -28.35 -6.73 18.03
CA TYR A 429 -29.72 -6.96 18.48
C TYR A 429 -30.61 -7.47 17.35
N TYR A 430 -31.46 -8.46 17.66
CA TYR A 430 -32.38 -9.10 16.71
C TYR A 430 -33.79 -9.19 17.28
N THR A 431 -34.79 -8.97 16.43
CA THR A 431 -36.21 -9.27 16.69
C THR A 431 -36.65 -10.40 15.79
N LEU A 432 -36.83 -11.61 16.32
CA LEU A 432 -37.34 -12.76 15.58
C LEU A 432 -38.86 -12.77 15.59
N THR A 433 -39.48 -12.93 14.41
CA THR A 433 -40.94 -13.15 14.27
C THR A 433 -41.17 -14.49 13.57
N ARG A 434 -42.02 -15.37 14.13
CA ARG A 434 -42.35 -16.64 13.45
C ARG A 434 -43.35 -16.42 12.32
N ALA A 435 -42.97 -16.72 11.08
CA ALA A 435 -43.85 -16.58 9.91
C ALA A 435 -44.67 -17.86 9.64
N GLY A 436 -45.75 -17.73 8.86
CA GLY A 436 -46.38 -18.88 8.23
C GLY A 436 -45.39 -19.54 7.27
N ALA A 437 -45.24 -20.86 7.36
CA ALA A 437 -44.25 -21.59 6.57
C ALA A 437 -44.89 -22.78 5.85
N VAL A 438 -44.70 -22.84 4.54
CA VAL A 438 -45.09 -23.99 3.69
C VAL A 438 -43.83 -24.59 3.10
N THR A 439 -43.67 -25.92 3.18
CA THR A 439 -42.58 -26.63 2.50
C THR A 439 -43.13 -27.46 1.34
N ILE A 440 -42.62 -27.22 0.14
CA ILE A 440 -42.89 -28.02 -1.05
C ILE A 440 -41.72 -28.99 -1.24
N ASP A 441 -41.94 -30.25 -0.88
CA ASP A 441 -40.97 -31.34 -1.11
C ASP A 441 -41.29 -32.01 -2.45
N ALA A 442 -40.50 -31.68 -3.48
CA ALA A 442 -40.70 -32.17 -4.84
C ALA A 442 -40.61 -33.70 -4.93
N SER A 443 -39.91 -34.37 -4.01
CA SER A 443 -39.82 -35.84 -4.00
C SER A 443 -41.14 -36.54 -3.66
N ARG A 444 -42.11 -35.80 -3.13
CA ARG A 444 -43.44 -36.31 -2.73
C ARG A 444 -44.55 -35.97 -3.74
N LEU A 445 -44.20 -35.31 -4.84
CA LEU A 445 -45.12 -34.83 -5.86
C LEU A 445 -44.85 -35.54 -7.20
N ARG A 446 -45.90 -35.76 -8.00
CA ARG A 446 -45.74 -36.23 -9.38
C ARG A 446 -45.18 -35.11 -10.26
N GLU A 447 -44.42 -35.45 -11.29
CA GLU A 447 -43.79 -34.45 -12.18
C GLU A 447 -44.81 -33.45 -12.77
N ASN A 448 -46.00 -33.94 -13.12
CA ASN A 448 -47.06 -33.15 -13.74
C ASN A 448 -47.86 -32.22 -12.80
N GLU A 449 -47.49 -32.12 -11.52
CA GLU A 449 -48.14 -31.24 -10.55
C GLU A 449 -47.19 -30.32 -9.77
N LYS A 450 -45.86 -30.47 -9.91
CA LYS A 450 -44.88 -29.72 -9.09
C LYS A 450 -45.00 -28.21 -9.26
N TRP A 451 -45.03 -27.71 -10.49
CA TRP A 451 -45.14 -26.27 -10.77
C TRP A 451 -46.52 -25.73 -10.37
N LYS A 452 -47.57 -26.53 -10.60
CA LYS A 452 -48.93 -26.21 -10.16
C LYS A 452 -48.99 -26.03 -8.64
N LYS A 453 -48.33 -26.90 -7.87
CA LYS A 453 -48.26 -26.80 -6.40
C LYS A 453 -47.52 -25.54 -5.92
N LEU A 454 -46.47 -25.13 -6.62
CA LEU A 454 -45.81 -23.85 -6.32
C LEU A 454 -46.75 -22.66 -6.55
N ARG A 455 -47.48 -22.65 -7.66
CA ARG A 455 -48.48 -21.62 -7.95
C ARG A 455 -49.57 -21.56 -6.89
N GLU A 456 -50.14 -22.71 -6.52
CA GLU A 456 -51.14 -22.82 -5.46
C GLU A 456 -50.61 -22.31 -4.11
N ALA A 457 -49.35 -22.61 -3.77
CA ALA A 457 -48.74 -22.14 -2.53
C ALA A 457 -48.57 -20.62 -2.50
N VAL A 458 -48.14 -20.00 -3.61
CA VAL A 458 -48.00 -18.54 -3.73
C VAL A 458 -49.37 -17.84 -3.68
N GLU A 459 -50.38 -18.42 -4.34
CA GLU A 459 -51.74 -17.90 -4.35
C GLU A 459 -52.35 -17.91 -2.93
N ASN A 460 -52.18 -19.02 -2.19
CA ASN A 460 -52.74 -19.21 -0.86
C ASN A 460 -51.92 -18.55 0.27
N ALA A 461 -50.68 -18.16 0.01
CA ALA A 461 -49.83 -17.52 1.01
C ALA A 461 -50.42 -16.17 1.48
N THR A 462 -50.21 -15.87 2.76
CA THR A 462 -50.47 -14.57 3.36
C THR A 462 -49.24 -13.66 3.16
N ALA A 463 -49.44 -12.33 3.17
CA ALA A 463 -48.34 -11.39 3.09
C ALA A 463 -47.33 -11.62 4.22
N GLY A 464 -46.06 -11.79 3.86
CA GLY A 464 -44.95 -12.07 4.77
C GLY A 464 -44.62 -13.55 4.95
N ASP A 465 -45.38 -14.47 4.36
CA ASP A 465 -45.15 -15.91 4.49
C ASP A 465 -43.85 -16.38 3.81
N ILE A 466 -43.36 -17.54 4.28
CA ILE A 466 -42.17 -18.22 3.79
C ILE A 466 -42.57 -19.51 3.06
N ILE A 467 -42.27 -19.60 1.78
CA ILE A 467 -42.38 -20.82 0.98
C ILE A 467 -40.98 -21.44 0.84
N THR A 468 -40.83 -22.68 1.29
CA THR A 468 -39.57 -23.41 1.27
C THR A 468 -39.62 -24.52 0.21
N ILE A 469 -38.66 -24.53 -0.70
CA ILE A 469 -38.56 -25.49 -1.80
C ILE A 469 -37.51 -26.53 -1.47
N LYS A 470 -37.84 -27.81 -1.65
CA LYS A 470 -36.90 -28.92 -1.54
C LYS A 470 -36.95 -29.75 -2.82
N GLY A 471 -35.83 -29.79 -3.54
CA GLY A 471 -35.69 -30.47 -4.84
C GLY A 471 -36.13 -29.61 -6.03
N GLU A 472 -36.10 -30.21 -7.23
CA GLU A 472 -36.45 -29.52 -8.48
C GLU A 472 -37.96 -29.50 -8.72
N ILE A 473 -38.51 -28.29 -8.83
CA ILE A 473 -39.85 -28.00 -9.34
C ILE A 473 -39.71 -27.67 -10.82
N LYS A 474 -40.07 -28.64 -11.66
CA LYS A 474 -39.95 -28.58 -13.11
C LYS A 474 -41.32 -28.38 -13.76
N ALA A 475 -41.42 -27.42 -14.67
CA ALA A 475 -42.62 -27.21 -15.48
C ALA A 475 -42.77 -28.32 -16.53
N THR A 476 -44.01 -28.64 -16.89
CA THR A 476 -44.34 -29.62 -17.95
C THR A 476 -45.42 -29.07 -18.89
N ASN A 477 -45.77 -29.85 -19.92
CA ASN A 477 -46.85 -29.51 -20.84
C ASN A 477 -48.26 -29.75 -20.29
N ASP A 478 -48.37 -30.30 -19.07
CA ASP A 478 -49.65 -30.57 -18.43
C ASP A 478 -50.38 -29.27 -18.05
N THR A 479 -51.71 -29.28 -18.14
CA THR A 479 -52.55 -28.11 -17.88
C THR A 479 -52.31 -27.55 -16.47
N GLY A 480 -51.83 -26.30 -16.42
CA GLY A 480 -51.57 -25.58 -15.17
C GLY A 480 -50.21 -25.88 -14.50
N ASN A 481 -49.41 -26.81 -15.05
CA ASN A 481 -48.09 -27.16 -14.55
C ASN A 481 -46.95 -26.38 -15.25
N TYR A 482 -47.24 -25.15 -15.65
CA TYR A 482 -46.31 -24.19 -16.23
C TYR A 482 -46.88 -22.77 -16.07
N GLY A 483 -46.12 -21.76 -16.52
CA GLY A 483 -46.57 -20.39 -16.60
C GLY A 483 -46.02 -19.47 -15.51
N GLU A 484 -46.17 -18.17 -15.76
CA GLU A 484 -45.71 -17.08 -14.89
C GLU A 484 -46.41 -17.11 -13.51
N ILE A 485 -45.65 -16.79 -12.46
CA ILE A 485 -46.11 -16.69 -11.08
C ILE A 485 -46.15 -15.22 -10.66
N THR A 486 -47.35 -14.72 -10.42
CA THR A 486 -47.58 -13.33 -10.00
C THR A 486 -47.32 -13.17 -8.50
N ILE A 487 -46.46 -12.22 -8.14
CA ILE A 487 -46.22 -11.81 -6.76
C ILE A 487 -46.99 -10.52 -6.49
N ASN A 488 -48.17 -10.65 -5.88
CA ASN A 488 -49.08 -9.55 -5.55
C ASN A 488 -49.12 -9.22 -4.04
N LYS A 489 -48.24 -9.84 -3.25
CA LYS A 489 -48.06 -9.67 -1.81
C LYS A 489 -46.60 -9.87 -1.46
N ASP A 490 -46.15 -9.35 -0.32
CA ASP A 490 -44.76 -9.54 0.10
C ASP A 490 -44.53 -11.01 0.45
N LEU A 491 -43.53 -11.65 -0.14
CA LEU A 491 -43.28 -13.08 0.03
C LEU A 491 -41.80 -13.41 0.10
N THR A 492 -41.48 -14.47 0.83
CA THR A 492 -40.18 -15.11 0.82
C THR A 492 -40.29 -16.49 0.18
N ILE A 493 -39.45 -16.79 -0.81
CA ILE A 493 -39.31 -18.14 -1.38
C ILE A 493 -37.84 -18.56 -1.27
N ARG A 494 -37.56 -19.72 -0.66
CA ARG A 494 -36.18 -20.15 -0.39
C ARG A 494 -35.93 -21.64 -0.61
N GLY A 495 -34.68 -22.01 -0.86
CA GLY A 495 -34.26 -23.41 -0.87
C GLY A 495 -34.13 -23.97 0.54
N LYS A 496 -34.39 -25.27 0.70
CA LYS A 496 -34.21 -26.03 1.95
C LYS A 496 -32.81 -26.63 2.07
N SER A 497 -32.31 -27.19 0.97
CA SER A 497 -31.09 -27.99 0.84
C SER A 497 -29.99 -27.22 0.10
N GLY A 498 -30.33 -26.14 -0.60
CA GLY A 498 -29.39 -25.23 -1.27
C GLY A 498 -29.62 -25.14 -2.77
N LYS A 499 -29.02 -24.11 -3.39
CA LYS A 499 -29.28 -23.74 -4.80
C LYS A 499 -28.92 -24.83 -5.82
N GLU A 500 -28.05 -25.77 -5.47
CA GLU A 500 -27.65 -26.87 -6.36
C GLU A 500 -28.74 -27.94 -6.53
N THR A 501 -29.67 -28.05 -5.58
CA THR A 501 -30.74 -29.06 -5.61
C THR A 501 -32.14 -28.46 -5.64
N ASP A 502 -32.32 -27.28 -5.05
CA ASP A 502 -33.62 -26.62 -4.98
C ASP A 502 -33.77 -25.66 -6.15
N ILE A 503 -34.47 -26.14 -7.17
CA ILE A 503 -34.47 -25.57 -8.51
C ILE A 503 -35.89 -25.26 -8.94
N LEU A 504 -36.10 -24.07 -9.50
CA LEU A 504 -37.28 -23.69 -10.26
C LEU A 504 -36.92 -23.74 -11.75
N ASN A 505 -37.33 -24.80 -12.44
CA ASN A 505 -37.01 -25.03 -13.84
C ASN A 505 -38.25 -24.82 -14.72
N ALA A 506 -38.27 -23.71 -15.46
CA ALA A 506 -39.38 -23.38 -16.36
C ALA A 506 -39.40 -24.25 -17.64
N ASP A 507 -38.30 -24.96 -17.95
CA ASP A 507 -38.18 -25.94 -19.04
C ASP A 507 -38.79 -25.53 -20.38
N THR A 508 -38.70 -24.24 -20.72
CA THR A 508 -39.43 -23.65 -21.87
C THR A 508 -39.06 -24.27 -23.22
N ALA A 509 -37.81 -24.74 -23.36
CA ALA A 509 -37.33 -25.39 -24.58
C ALA A 509 -37.96 -26.78 -24.81
N ALA A 510 -38.07 -27.60 -23.77
CA ALA A 510 -38.64 -28.95 -23.89
C ALA A 510 -40.18 -28.93 -23.93
N THR A 511 -40.79 -27.98 -23.24
CA THR A 511 -42.25 -27.79 -23.25
C THR A 511 -42.74 -27.09 -24.52
N GLY A 512 -41.93 -26.21 -25.10
CA GLY A 512 -42.36 -25.28 -26.15
C GLY A 512 -43.30 -24.17 -25.63
N LYS A 513 -43.46 -24.04 -24.30
CA LYS A 513 -44.30 -23.04 -23.65
C LYS A 513 -43.40 -21.91 -23.15
N THR A 514 -43.47 -20.74 -23.78
CA THR A 514 -42.71 -19.57 -23.31
C THR A 514 -43.41 -18.92 -22.12
N HIS A 515 -42.70 -18.79 -21.01
CA HIS A 515 -43.10 -18.03 -19.85
C HIS A 515 -41.88 -17.66 -18.99
N ARG A 516 -42.07 -16.63 -18.15
CA ARG A 516 -41.15 -16.28 -17.06
C ARG A 516 -41.41 -17.15 -15.84
N ILE A 517 -40.58 -16.99 -14.81
CA ILE A 517 -40.86 -17.58 -13.50
C ILE A 517 -41.70 -16.61 -12.67
N PHE A 518 -41.18 -15.41 -12.38
CA PHE A 518 -41.83 -14.46 -11.48
C PHE A 518 -42.14 -13.12 -12.13
N ASN A 519 -43.29 -12.57 -11.74
CA ASN A 519 -43.71 -11.21 -12.07
C ASN A 519 -44.05 -10.46 -10.78
N VAL A 520 -43.15 -9.57 -10.36
CA VAL A 520 -43.28 -8.80 -9.12
C VAL A 520 -44.11 -7.56 -9.36
N GLN A 521 -45.32 -7.51 -8.79
CA GLN A 521 -46.24 -6.40 -8.99
C GLN A 521 -45.84 -5.13 -8.23
N THR A 522 -46.46 -4.02 -8.63
CA THR A 522 -46.34 -2.69 -8.04
C THR A 522 -46.43 -2.71 -6.50
N GLY A 523 -45.43 -2.13 -5.85
CA GLY A 523 -45.36 -1.97 -4.39
C GLY A 523 -45.17 -3.27 -3.61
N LYS A 524 -44.80 -4.38 -4.26
CA LYS A 524 -44.62 -5.70 -3.62
C LYS A 524 -43.16 -6.14 -3.63
N THR A 525 -42.80 -6.90 -2.60
CA THR A 525 -41.44 -7.42 -2.41
C THR A 525 -41.41 -8.94 -2.55
N LEU A 526 -40.61 -9.44 -3.49
CA LEU A 526 -40.22 -10.85 -3.55
C LEU A 526 -38.80 -11.02 -3.00
N THR A 527 -38.66 -11.82 -1.95
CA THR A 527 -37.36 -12.23 -1.42
C THR A 527 -37.05 -13.67 -1.81
N LEU A 528 -35.94 -13.89 -2.51
CA LEU A 528 -35.46 -15.20 -2.95
C LEU A 528 -34.14 -15.53 -2.25
N SER A 529 -33.97 -16.79 -1.82
CA SER A 529 -32.67 -17.24 -1.33
C SER A 529 -32.35 -18.71 -1.53
N GLY A 530 -31.09 -19.03 -1.79
CA GLY A 530 -30.62 -20.41 -1.84
C GLY A 530 -31.31 -21.26 -2.91
N LEU A 531 -31.72 -20.65 -4.03
CA LEU A 531 -32.46 -21.30 -5.12
C LEU A 531 -31.77 -21.09 -6.46
N THR A 532 -31.97 -22.04 -7.37
CA THR A 532 -31.68 -21.84 -8.80
C THR A 532 -32.97 -21.61 -9.59
N LEU A 533 -33.00 -20.58 -10.41
CA LEU A 533 -34.07 -20.27 -11.38
C LEU A 533 -33.51 -20.51 -12.78
N LYS A 534 -34.09 -21.43 -13.57
CA LYS A 534 -33.52 -21.75 -14.88
C LYS A 534 -34.49 -22.02 -16.02
N ASN A 535 -33.96 -21.94 -17.24
CA ASN A 535 -34.61 -22.29 -18.51
C ASN A 535 -35.93 -21.54 -18.79
N ALA A 536 -36.10 -20.35 -18.22
CA ALA A 536 -37.27 -19.52 -18.45
C ALA A 536 -37.09 -18.68 -19.72
N THR A 537 -38.14 -18.54 -20.51
CA THR A 537 -38.13 -17.74 -21.75
C THR A 537 -39.39 -16.88 -21.76
N ALA A 538 -39.25 -15.57 -21.60
CA ALA A 538 -40.39 -14.67 -21.70
C ALA A 538 -41.05 -14.78 -23.08
N SER A 539 -42.35 -14.49 -23.16
CA SER A 539 -43.08 -14.40 -24.44
C SER A 539 -42.42 -13.37 -25.36
N SER A 540 -42.64 -13.45 -26.68
CA SER A 540 -42.11 -12.47 -27.65
C SER A 540 -42.36 -11.01 -27.20
N GLY A 541 -41.34 -10.15 -27.28
CA GLY A 541 -41.37 -8.77 -26.75
C GLY A 541 -41.34 -8.65 -25.22
N GLY A 542 -41.37 -9.77 -24.49
CA GLY A 542 -41.38 -9.80 -23.04
C GLY A 542 -39.98 -9.59 -22.44
N ASN A 543 -39.89 -8.63 -21.51
CA ASN A 543 -38.66 -8.37 -20.73
C ASN A 543 -38.53 -9.32 -19.54
N GLY A 544 -37.32 -9.59 -19.04
CA GLY A 544 -37.10 -10.37 -17.82
C GLY A 544 -37.38 -11.85 -18.03
N GLY A 545 -36.40 -12.66 -18.44
CA GLY A 545 -36.65 -14.08 -18.69
C GLY A 545 -37.02 -14.87 -17.44
N ALA A 546 -36.31 -14.64 -16.33
CA ALA A 546 -36.65 -15.24 -15.04
C ALA A 546 -37.62 -14.36 -14.26
N ILE A 547 -37.28 -13.07 -14.11
CA ILE A 547 -37.95 -12.14 -13.20
C ILE A 547 -38.25 -10.82 -13.91
N LEU A 548 -39.50 -10.38 -13.86
CA LEU A 548 -39.94 -9.03 -14.19
C LEU A 548 -40.26 -8.25 -12.91
N VAL A 549 -39.66 -7.08 -12.73
CA VAL A 549 -39.97 -6.14 -11.63
C VAL A 549 -40.73 -4.93 -12.20
N ASN A 550 -42.01 -4.82 -11.86
CA ASN A 550 -42.89 -3.78 -12.39
C ASN A 550 -42.64 -2.38 -11.81
N ILE A 551 -43.26 -1.40 -12.47
CA ILE A 551 -43.28 0.01 -12.08
C ILE A 551 -43.89 0.26 -10.71
N THR A 552 -43.59 1.43 -10.15
CA THR A 552 -44.12 1.94 -8.87
C THR A 552 -43.67 1.07 -7.70
N ASN A 553 -42.36 0.99 -7.49
CA ASN A 553 -41.73 0.35 -6.32
C ASN A 553 -41.94 -1.18 -6.20
N GLY A 554 -42.05 -1.92 -7.31
CA GLY A 554 -41.82 -3.37 -7.25
C GLY A 554 -40.38 -3.66 -6.80
N LYS A 555 -40.19 -4.64 -5.89
CA LYS A 555 -38.88 -4.95 -5.31
C LYS A 555 -38.57 -6.43 -5.39
N VAL A 556 -37.39 -6.78 -5.87
CA VAL A 556 -36.84 -8.13 -5.74
C VAL A 556 -35.55 -8.10 -4.94
N VAL A 557 -35.41 -9.06 -4.03
CA VAL A 557 -34.24 -9.24 -3.17
C VAL A 557 -33.75 -10.67 -3.35
N LEU A 558 -32.51 -10.87 -3.80
CA LEU A 558 -31.92 -12.19 -4.02
C LEU A 558 -30.66 -12.34 -3.16
N SER A 559 -30.53 -13.51 -2.54
CA SER A 559 -29.39 -13.88 -1.72
C SER A 559 -28.95 -15.32 -1.97
N ASN A 560 -27.70 -15.53 -2.37
CA ASN A 560 -27.18 -16.86 -2.69
C ASN A 560 -28.08 -17.64 -3.69
N CYS A 561 -28.55 -16.95 -4.72
CA CYS A 561 -29.35 -17.54 -5.80
C CYS A 561 -28.54 -17.69 -7.08
N THR A 562 -28.95 -18.63 -7.93
CA THR A 562 -28.47 -18.74 -9.32
C THR A 562 -29.62 -18.46 -10.28
N ILE A 563 -29.43 -17.60 -11.28
CA ILE A 563 -30.31 -17.48 -12.45
C ILE A 563 -29.54 -18.01 -13.65
N LYS A 564 -30.07 -19.03 -14.33
CA LYS A 564 -29.32 -19.78 -15.33
C LYS A 564 -30.11 -20.01 -16.61
N ASP A 565 -29.49 -19.76 -17.76
CA ASP A 565 -30.04 -20.11 -19.08
C ASP A 565 -31.44 -19.51 -19.35
N CYS A 566 -31.74 -18.37 -18.72
CA CYS A 566 -32.98 -17.64 -18.90
C CYS A 566 -32.91 -16.65 -20.06
N LYS A 567 -34.03 -16.44 -20.75
CA LYS A 567 -34.12 -15.66 -21.98
C LYS A 567 -35.23 -14.63 -21.93
N ALA A 568 -34.93 -13.39 -22.30
CA ALA A 568 -35.97 -12.45 -22.65
C ALA A 568 -36.63 -12.91 -23.97
N GLY A 569 -37.85 -12.46 -24.22
CA GLY A 569 -38.48 -12.64 -25.53
C GLY A 569 -37.67 -11.94 -26.60
N THR A 570 -37.90 -12.26 -27.88
CA THR A 570 -37.27 -11.53 -28.99
C THR A 570 -37.50 -10.03 -28.85
N ASN A 571 -36.43 -9.23 -28.94
CA ASN A 571 -36.37 -7.79 -28.69
C ASN A 571 -36.67 -7.35 -27.24
N GLY A 572 -36.83 -8.30 -26.32
CA GLY A 572 -36.99 -8.06 -24.89
C GLY A 572 -35.65 -7.80 -24.19
N THR A 573 -35.71 -7.05 -23.10
CA THR A 573 -34.55 -6.62 -22.31
C THR A 573 -34.47 -7.41 -21.00
N GLY A 574 -33.26 -7.67 -20.50
CA GLY A 574 -33.05 -8.39 -19.24
C GLY A 574 -33.28 -9.89 -19.39
N GLY A 575 -32.32 -10.64 -19.94
CA GLY A 575 -32.48 -12.08 -20.14
C GLY A 575 -32.71 -12.86 -18.85
N GLY A 576 -32.07 -12.46 -17.75
CA GLY A 576 -32.38 -12.92 -16.40
C GLY A 576 -33.45 -12.07 -15.72
N ILE A 577 -33.10 -10.83 -15.41
CA ILE A 577 -33.92 -9.88 -14.65
C ILE A 577 -34.16 -8.61 -15.45
N PHE A 578 -35.41 -8.14 -15.48
CA PHE A 578 -35.72 -6.79 -15.94
C PHE A 578 -36.31 -5.95 -14.81
N VAL A 579 -35.78 -4.74 -14.65
CA VAL A 579 -36.23 -3.75 -13.67
C VAL A 579 -36.77 -2.53 -14.40
N GLN A 580 -38.08 -2.33 -14.29
CA GLN A 580 -38.77 -1.20 -14.91
C GLN A 580 -38.67 0.07 -14.03
N SER A 581 -39.15 1.21 -14.54
CA SER A 581 -39.04 2.53 -13.89
C SER A 581 -39.51 2.50 -12.44
N SER A 582 -38.68 2.99 -11.51
CA SER A 582 -38.86 2.94 -10.04
C SER A 582 -38.89 1.55 -9.39
N GLY A 583 -38.69 0.47 -10.17
CA GLY A 583 -38.46 -0.87 -9.62
C GLY A 583 -37.09 -0.98 -8.97
N ARG A 584 -36.92 -1.95 -8.06
CA ARG A 584 -35.67 -2.19 -7.33
C ARG A 584 -35.25 -3.65 -7.35
N ALA A 585 -33.98 -3.90 -7.62
CA ALA A 585 -33.35 -5.22 -7.46
C ALA A 585 -32.12 -5.13 -6.56
N GLU A 586 -32.09 -5.95 -5.51
CA GLU A 586 -30.95 -6.10 -4.60
C GLU A 586 -30.43 -7.53 -4.66
N LEU A 587 -29.19 -7.72 -5.09
CA LEU A 587 -28.59 -9.04 -5.23
C LEU A 587 -27.34 -9.15 -4.35
N SER A 588 -27.25 -10.24 -3.60
CA SER A 588 -26.12 -10.56 -2.75
C SER A 588 -25.64 -12.00 -2.97
N ASN A 589 -24.37 -12.18 -3.29
CA ASN A 589 -23.76 -13.51 -3.50
C ASN A 589 -24.51 -14.36 -4.54
N CYS A 590 -25.08 -13.72 -5.56
CA CYS A 590 -25.83 -14.39 -6.62
C CYS A 590 -24.97 -14.67 -7.85
N THR A 591 -25.35 -15.70 -8.60
CA THR A 591 -24.80 -15.98 -9.93
C THR A 591 -25.89 -15.76 -10.98
N ILE A 592 -25.62 -15.01 -12.04
CA ILE A 592 -26.46 -14.96 -13.25
C ILE A 592 -25.62 -15.44 -14.43
N GLU A 593 -25.97 -16.60 -14.98
CA GLU A 593 -25.16 -17.26 -15.99
C GLU A 593 -25.93 -17.73 -17.23
N GLY A 594 -25.32 -17.61 -18.40
CA GLY A 594 -25.88 -18.12 -19.65
C GLY A 594 -27.19 -17.44 -20.10
N CYS A 595 -27.56 -16.31 -19.49
CA CYS A 595 -28.80 -15.62 -19.85
C CYS A 595 -28.66 -14.84 -21.16
N ASN A 596 -29.76 -14.73 -21.91
CA ASN A 596 -29.75 -14.16 -23.26
C ASN A 596 -30.91 -13.18 -23.52
N ALA A 597 -30.60 -12.05 -24.16
CA ALA A 597 -31.57 -11.08 -24.66
C ALA A 597 -31.43 -10.93 -26.19
N ASN A 598 -31.99 -11.87 -26.95
CA ASN A 598 -31.89 -11.88 -28.41
C ASN A 598 -32.62 -10.70 -29.05
N GLY A 599 -31.90 -9.86 -29.79
CA GLY A 599 -32.42 -8.62 -30.37
C GLY A 599 -32.66 -7.50 -29.35
N GLY A 600 -32.44 -7.77 -28.06
CA GLY A 600 -32.61 -6.83 -26.96
C GLY A 600 -31.31 -6.54 -26.21
N SER A 601 -31.42 -5.98 -25.02
CA SER A 601 -30.27 -5.50 -24.23
C SER A 601 -30.19 -6.15 -22.84
N GLY A 602 -29.01 -6.21 -22.24
CA GLY A 602 -28.82 -6.71 -20.88
C GLY A 602 -29.10 -8.21 -20.76
N GLY A 603 -28.14 -9.05 -21.15
CA GLY A 603 -28.33 -10.51 -21.14
C GLY A 603 -28.64 -11.05 -19.75
N ALA A 604 -27.98 -10.52 -18.72
CA ALA A 604 -28.28 -10.83 -17.32
C ALA A 604 -29.35 -9.89 -16.76
N ILE A 605 -29.08 -8.58 -16.74
CA ILE A 605 -29.90 -7.57 -16.09
C ILE A 605 -30.14 -6.40 -17.04
N GLY A 606 -31.40 -6.03 -17.22
CA GLY A 606 -31.79 -4.78 -17.84
C GLY A 606 -32.50 -3.87 -16.85
N SER A 607 -32.06 -2.61 -16.74
CA SER A 607 -32.69 -1.60 -15.89
C SER A 607 -33.06 -0.38 -16.71
N GLN A 608 -34.36 -0.07 -16.76
CA GLN A 608 -34.90 1.10 -17.45
C GLN A 608 -35.58 2.00 -16.42
N GLY A 609 -34.87 3.04 -15.96
CA GLY A 609 -35.33 3.92 -14.88
C GLY A 609 -35.47 3.25 -13.51
N GLY A 610 -34.96 2.02 -13.37
CA GLY A 610 -34.95 1.25 -12.12
C GLY A 610 -33.65 1.40 -11.33
N THR A 611 -33.64 0.91 -10.09
CA THR A 611 -32.44 0.87 -9.24
C THR A 611 -31.98 -0.57 -9.04
N VAL A 612 -30.71 -0.86 -9.33
CA VAL A 612 -30.10 -2.17 -9.10
C VAL A 612 -28.88 -2.03 -8.21
N THR A 613 -28.77 -2.88 -7.19
CA THR A 613 -27.60 -2.98 -6.33
C THR A 613 -27.11 -4.42 -6.30
N ILE A 614 -25.82 -4.63 -6.58
CA ILE A 614 -25.17 -5.94 -6.49
C ILE A 614 -23.98 -5.93 -5.54
N THR A 615 -23.84 -6.99 -4.75
CA THR A 615 -22.72 -7.22 -3.85
C THR A 615 -22.28 -8.69 -3.93
N GLY A 616 -21.00 -8.93 -4.18
CA GLY A 616 -20.43 -10.29 -4.26
C GLY A 616 -21.06 -11.17 -5.35
N CYS A 617 -21.68 -10.57 -6.37
CA CYS A 617 -22.40 -11.32 -7.41
C CYS A 617 -21.50 -11.64 -8.61
N THR A 618 -21.79 -12.74 -9.31
CA THR A 618 -21.12 -13.13 -10.56
C THR A 618 -22.10 -13.11 -11.72
N LEU A 619 -21.88 -12.26 -12.72
CA LEU A 619 -22.65 -12.22 -13.95
C LEU A 619 -21.75 -12.73 -15.08
N THR A 620 -21.94 -13.99 -15.50
CA THR A 620 -21.01 -14.67 -16.41
C THR A 620 -21.64 -15.32 -17.64
N GLY A 621 -20.96 -15.28 -18.79
CA GLY A 621 -21.43 -15.98 -19.99
C GLY A 621 -22.78 -15.51 -20.53
N ASN A 622 -23.20 -14.29 -20.21
CA ASN A 622 -24.47 -13.72 -20.68
C ASN A 622 -24.29 -13.04 -22.03
N SER A 623 -25.38 -12.96 -22.80
CA SER A 623 -25.36 -12.39 -24.15
C SER A 623 -26.55 -11.49 -24.50
N ALA A 624 -26.30 -10.44 -25.27
CA ALA A 624 -27.32 -9.50 -25.76
C ALA A 624 -26.84 -8.77 -27.03
N THR A 625 -27.70 -7.91 -27.59
CA THR A 625 -27.34 -6.97 -28.66
C THR A 625 -26.56 -5.76 -28.13
N ASP A 626 -26.83 -5.33 -26.90
CA ASP A 626 -26.10 -4.27 -26.20
C ASP A 626 -26.04 -4.62 -24.70
N GLY A 627 -24.89 -4.38 -24.06
CA GLY A 627 -24.69 -4.71 -22.65
C GLY A 627 -24.79 -6.22 -22.42
N GLY A 628 -23.75 -6.98 -22.79
CA GLY A 628 -23.82 -8.45 -22.81
C GLY A 628 -24.33 -9.07 -21.50
N ALA A 629 -23.96 -8.48 -20.36
CA ALA A 629 -24.60 -8.74 -19.07
C ALA A 629 -25.59 -7.65 -18.67
N VAL A 630 -25.15 -6.40 -18.60
CA VAL A 630 -25.90 -5.32 -17.95
C VAL A 630 -26.22 -4.20 -18.93
N TYR A 631 -27.49 -3.79 -18.94
CA TYR A 631 -27.94 -2.59 -19.63
C TYR A 631 -28.67 -1.66 -18.67
N VAL A 632 -28.25 -0.38 -18.61
CA VAL A 632 -28.86 0.65 -17.76
C VAL A 632 -29.22 1.86 -18.60
N THR A 633 -30.49 2.28 -18.55
CA THR A 633 -30.98 3.38 -19.38
C THR A 633 -32.10 4.17 -18.69
N SER A 634 -32.54 5.26 -19.31
CA SER A 634 -33.70 6.06 -18.90
C SER A 634 -33.61 6.53 -17.45
N SER A 635 -32.47 7.13 -17.08
CA SER A 635 -32.16 7.57 -15.71
C SER A 635 -32.10 6.46 -14.66
N GLY A 636 -31.90 5.20 -15.09
CA GLY A 636 -31.68 4.07 -14.20
C GLY A 636 -30.36 4.20 -13.42
N VAL A 637 -30.31 3.57 -12.24
CA VAL A 637 -29.15 3.57 -11.35
C VAL A 637 -28.69 2.14 -11.12
N PHE A 638 -27.41 1.88 -11.33
CA PHE A 638 -26.78 0.60 -11.03
C PHE A 638 -25.59 0.80 -10.11
N THR A 639 -25.57 0.13 -8.97
CA THR A 639 -24.44 0.17 -8.02
C THR A 639 -23.84 -1.23 -7.85
N MET A 640 -22.55 -1.35 -8.10
CA MET A 640 -21.77 -2.56 -7.89
C MET A 640 -20.79 -2.32 -6.73
N HIS A 641 -21.00 -3.00 -5.61
CA HIS A 641 -20.08 -2.92 -4.45
C HIS A 641 -18.89 -3.85 -4.60
N SER A 642 -19.13 -5.08 -5.06
CA SER A 642 -18.12 -6.11 -5.28
C SER A 642 -18.67 -7.20 -6.20
N GLY A 643 -17.84 -8.17 -6.58
CA GLY A 643 -18.22 -9.27 -7.46
C GLY A 643 -17.58 -9.17 -8.84
N THR A 644 -18.11 -9.93 -9.81
CA THR A 644 -17.52 -10.07 -11.14
C THR A 644 -18.57 -10.00 -12.24
N ILE A 645 -18.30 -9.23 -13.30
CA ILE A 645 -19.03 -9.29 -14.58
C ILE A 645 -18.04 -9.83 -15.61
N SER A 646 -18.16 -11.11 -15.96
CA SER A 646 -17.14 -11.81 -16.76
C SER A 646 -17.64 -12.56 -17.98
N ASP A 647 -16.81 -12.69 -19.01
CA ASP A 647 -17.05 -13.58 -20.15
C ASP A 647 -18.40 -13.35 -20.84
N ASN A 648 -18.94 -12.13 -20.72
CA ASN A 648 -20.19 -11.76 -21.37
C ASN A 648 -19.88 -11.25 -22.78
N MET A 649 -20.87 -11.42 -23.66
CA MET A 649 -20.67 -11.16 -25.07
C MET A 649 -21.79 -10.35 -25.69
N VAL A 650 -21.41 -9.39 -26.51
CA VAL A 650 -22.31 -8.77 -27.48
C VAL A 650 -21.91 -9.25 -28.87
N GLN A 651 -22.88 -9.75 -29.62
CA GLN A 651 -22.73 -10.14 -31.01
C GLN A 651 -23.98 -9.72 -31.79
N SER A 652 -23.82 -8.78 -32.71
CA SER A 652 -24.94 -8.26 -33.51
C SER A 652 -24.49 -7.76 -34.88
N THR A 653 -25.41 -7.81 -35.84
CA THR A 653 -25.28 -7.22 -37.18
C THR A 653 -25.64 -5.73 -37.22
N ALA A 654 -26.03 -5.15 -36.08
CA ALA A 654 -26.36 -3.74 -35.94
C ALA A 654 -25.17 -2.82 -36.28
N SER A 655 -25.48 -1.56 -36.59
CA SER A 655 -24.48 -0.54 -36.93
C SER A 655 -23.49 -0.24 -35.79
N LYS A 656 -23.90 -0.48 -34.54
CA LYS A 656 -23.09 -0.33 -33.33
C LYS A 656 -23.34 -1.51 -32.40
N THR A 657 -22.27 -2.13 -31.91
CA THR A 657 -22.31 -3.11 -30.82
C THR A 657 -21.62 -2.51 -29.60
N ARG A 658 -22.32 -2.44 -28.46
CA ARG A 658 -21.89 -1.63 -27.31
C ARG A 658 -21.84 -2.45 -26.03
N GLY A 659 -20.72 -2.38 -25.33
CA GLY A 659 -20.58 -2.87 -23.96
C GLY A 659 -20.63 -4.39 -23.89
N GLY A 660 -19.51 -5.07 -24.18
CA GLY A 660 -19.47 -6.53 -24.10
C GLY A 660 -19.90 -7.06 -22.73
N GLY A 661 -19.62 -6.32 -21.66
CA GLY A 661 -20.18 -6.54 -20.33
C GLY A 661 -21.34 -5.60 -20.00
N VAL A 662 -21.08 -4.29 -20.04
CA VAL A 662 -21.96 -3.24 -19.51
C VAL A 662 -22.21 -2.15 -20.55
N PHE A 663 -23.48 -1.77 -20.74
CA PHE A 663 -23.86 -0.58 -21.49
C PHE A 663 -24.73 0.37 -20.66
N VAL A 664 -24.35 1.65 -20.62
CA VAL A 664 -25.03 2.71 -19.87
C VAL A 664 -25.42 3.84 -20.83
N SER A 665 -26.69 4.24 -20.85
CA SER A 665 -27.22 5.23 -21.79
C SER A 665 -28.31 6.13 -21.20
N VAL A 666 -28.70 7.18 -21.95
CA VAL A 666 -29.91 8.00 -21.72
C VAL A 666 -30.11 8.41 -20.24
N GLY A 667 -29.17 9.21 -19.72
CA GLY A 667 -29.26 9.80 -18.38
C GLY A 667 -29.01 8.82 -17.23
N ALA A 668 -28.65 7.56 -17.52
CA ALA A 668 -28.38 6.56 -16.49
C ALA A 668 -27.03 6.77 -15.79
N THR A 669 -26.92 6.21 -14.58
CA THR A 669 -25.67 6.19 -13.80
C THR A 669 -25.30 4.77 -13.40
N PHE A 670 -24.05 4.40 -13.64
CA PHE A 670 -23.43 3.18 -13.11
C PHE A 670 -22.29 3.56 -12.15
N THR A 671 -22.33 3.07 -10.92
CA THR A 671 -21.29 3.27 -9.91
C THR A 671 -20.65 1.94 -9.53
N MET A 672 -19.36 1.79 -9.84
CA MET A 672 -18.52 0.67 -9.44
C MET A 672 -17.66 1.08 -8.25
N LYS A 673 -17.97 0.53 -7.07
CA LYS A 673 -17.22 0.78 -5.82
C LYS A 673 -16.14 -0.27 -5.53
N GLY A 674 -16.13 -1.36 -6.30
CA GLY A 674 -15.23 -2.50 -6.17
C GLY A 674 -15.61 -3.62 -7.14
N GLY A 675 -14.85 -4.73 -7.11
CA GLY A 675 -15.06 -5.89 -7.97
C GLY A 675 -14.35 -5.79 -9.32
N THR A 676 -14.69 -6.71 -10.24
CA THR A 676 -14.00 -6.88 -11.52
C THR A 676 -14.96 -6.97 -12.71
N ILE A 677 -14.65 -6.28 -13.81
CA ILE A 677 -15.28 -6.45 -15.12
C ILE A 677 -14.24 -7.05 -16.07
N SER A 678 -14.37 -8.34 -16.43
CA SER A 678 -13.28 -9.05 -17.12
C SER A 678 -13.65 -10.01 -18.23
N GLY A 679 -12.77 -10.16 -19.23
CA GLY A 679 -12.97 -11.16 -20.30
C GLY A 679 -14.19 -10.92 -21.19
N ASN A 680 -14.87 -9.77 -21.04
CA ASN A 680 -16.05 -9.47 -21.83
C ASN A 680 -15.66 -9.07 -23.26
N THR A 681 -16.51 -9.41 -24.22
CA THR A 681 -16.22 -9.21 -25.65
C THR A 681 -17.35 -8.52 -26.38
N ALA A 682 -17.03 -7.44 -27.11
CA ALA A 682 -17.93 -6.84 -28.09
C ALA A 682 -17.48 -7.20 -29.51
N THR A 683 -18.36 -7.87 -30.25
CA THR A 683 -18.12 -8.31 -31.64
C THR A 683 -19.18 -7.71 -32.56
N THR A 684 -18.76 -7.01 -33.61
CA THR A 684 -19.66 -6.56 -34.69
C THR A 684 -19.64 -7.56 -35.86
N GLN A 685 -20.81 -7.83 -36.44
CA GLN A 685 -21.01 -8.63 -37.66
C GLN A 685 -21.60 -7.81 -38.81
N GLY A 686 -21.61 -6.48 -38.70
CA GLY A 686 -22.23 -5.60 -39.69
C GLY A 686 -21.37 -5.37 -40.94
N SER A 687 -21.93 -4.62 -41.90
CA SER A 687 -21.25 -4.17 -43.12
C SER A 687 -20.28 -3.00 -42.85
N THR A 688 -19.55 -2.55 -43.90
CA THR A 688 -18.59 -1.43 -43.82
C THR A 688 -19.16 -0.23 -43.06
N GLY A 689 -18.42 0.25 -42.06
CA GLY A 689 -18.81 1.39 -41.22
C GLY A 689 -19.46 1.04 -39.88
N THR A 690 -19.72 -0.24 -39.60
CA THR A 690 -20.17 -0.66 -38.26
C THR A 690 -19.05 -0.59 -37.22
N LYS A 691 -19.45 -0.40 -35.95
CA LYS A 691 -18.53 -0.16 -34.83
C LYS A 691 -18.77 -1.17 -33.71
N ALA A 692 -17.70 -1.75 -33.20
CA ALA A 692 -17.73 -2.41 -31.90
C ALA A 692 -17.05 -1.51 -30.85
N MET A 693 -17.70 -1.35 -29.70
CA MET A 693 -17.40 -0.30 -28.74
C MET A 693 -17.44 -0.84 -27.32
N GLY A 694 -16.36 -0.65 -26.56
CA GLY A 694 -16.35 -0.96 -25.13
C GLY A 694 -16.43 -2.47 -24.86
N GLY A 695 -15.30 -3.17 -24.97
CA GLY A 695 -15.29 -4.62 -24.76
C GLY A 695 -15.78 -4.99 -23.35
N GLY A 696 -15.41 -4.19 -22.35
CA GLY A 696 -15.97 -4.25 -21.01
C GLY A 696 -17.20 -3.35 -20.88
N ILE A 697 -16.98 -2.05 -21.02
CA ILE A 697 -17.96 -1.00 -20.72
C ILE A 697 -18.13 -0.05 -21.90
N CYS A 698 -19.37 0.31 -22.20
CA CYS A 698 -19.71 1.41 -23.09
C CYS A 698 -20.66 2.40 -22.40
N VAL A 699 -20.42 3.70 -22.58
CA VAL A 699 -21.22 4.78 -21.99
C VAL A 699 -21.60 5.79 -23.08
N SER A 700 -22.90 6.05 -23.25
CA SER A 700 -23.45 7.00 -24.25
C SER A 700 -24.31 8.08 -23.60
N GLY A 701 -24.10 9.35 -23.94
CA GLY A 701 -24.94 10.43 -23.42
C GLY A 701 -26.32 10.45 -24.05
N ASP A 702 -26.42 10.23 -25.38
CA ASP A 702 -27.68 10.28 -26.15
C ASP A 702 -28.48 11.57 -25.87
N GLY A 703 -27.78 12.70 -25.75
CA GLY A 703 -28.38 14.00 -25.41
C GLY A 703 -28.72 14.22 -23.93
N GLN A 704 -28.40 13.28 -23.05
CA GLN A 704 -28.58 13.40 -21.60
C GLN A 704 -27.26 13.16 -20.84
N LEU A 705 -27.25 13.57 -19.56
CA LEU A 705 -26.10 13.36 -18.68
C LEU A 705 -26.03 11.89 -18.23
N THR A 706 -25.37 11.06 -19.02
CA THR A 706 -25.06 9.68 -18.67
C THR A 706 -23.67 9.58 -18.04
N LYS A 707 -23.55 8.78 -16.98
CA LYS A 707 -22.33 8.71 -16.19
C LYS A 707 -21.93 7.29 -15.79
N PHE A 708 -20.62 7.04 -15.82
CA PHE A 708 -20.00 5.91 -15.13
C PHE A 708 -19.01 6.42 -14.09
N ILE A 709 -19.08 5.89 -12.86
CA ILE A 709 -18.20 6.25 -11.75
C ILE A 709 -17.46 5.01 -11.29
N MET A 710 -16.13 5.08 -11.25
CA MET A 710 -15.24 4.05 -10.74
C MET A 710 -14.50 4.60 -9.52
N GLU A 711 -14.88 4.11 -8.33
CA GLU A 711 -14.41 4.59 -7.04
C GLU A 711 -14.28 3.44 -6.02
N GLY A 712 -13.86 3.73 -4.79
CA GLY A 712 -13.78 2.73 -3.72
C GLY A 712 -12.59 1.78 -3.82
N ASP A 713 -12.76 0.57 -3.29
CA ASP A 713 -11.69 -0.39 -3.00
C ASP A 713 -11.24 -1.11 -4.27
N SER A 714 -10.27 -0.51 -4.96
CA SER A 714 -9.51 -1.10 -6.08
C SER A 714 -10.36 -1.81 -7.16
N PRO A 715 -11.40 -1.15 -7.73
CA PRO A 715 -12.16 -1.73 -8.83
C PRO A 715 -11.26 -2.04 -10.04
N LYS A 716 -11.60 -3.07 -10.82
CA LYS A 716 -10.76 -3.54 -11.93
C LYS A 716 -11.56 -3.77 -13.22
N ILE A 717 -11.04 -3.27 -14.34
CA ILE A 717 -11.56 -3.55 -15.70
C ILE A 717 -10.44 -4.23 -16.48
N THR A 718 -10.53 -5.55 -16.70
CA THR A 718 -9.39 -6.31 -17.20
C THR A 718 -9.67 -7.37 -18.26
N GLY A 719 -8.78 -7.50 -19.25
CA GLY A 719 -8.87 -8.60 -20.22
C GLY A 719 -10.07 -8.52 -21.16
N ASN A 720 -10.74 -7.37 -21.23
CA ASN A 720 -11.88 -7.18 -22.12
C ASN A 720 -11.41 -6.83 -23.54
N LYS A 721 -12.23 -7.19 -24.53
CA LYS A 721 -11.82 -7.12 -25.93
C LYS A 721 -12.90 -6.59 -26.83
N VAL A 722 -12.48 -5.87 -27.86
CA VAL A 722 -13.32 -5.50 -28.99
C VAL A 722 -12.73 -6.10 -30.26
N LYS A 723 -13.56 -6.82 -31.01
CA LYS A 723 -13.16 -7.56 -32.21
C LYS A 723 -14.15 -7.38 -33.35
N THR A 724 -13.70 -7.70 -34.55
CA THR A 724 -14.54 -7.77 -35.75
C THR A 724 -14.80 -9.22 -36.13
N ALA A 725 -15.89 -9.47 -36.85
CA ALA A 725 -16.04 -10.74 -37.54
C ALA A 725 -14.95 -10.91 -38.60
N ALA A 726 -14.48 -12.14 -38.81
CA ALA A 726 -13.44 -12.45 -39.77
C ALA A 726 -13.78 -11.87 -41.17
N GLY A 727 -12.82 -11.17 -41.78
CA GLY A 727 -12.93 -10.64 -43.16
C GLY A 727 -13.67 -9.30 -43.31
N SER A 728 -13.85 -8.51 -42.25
CA SER A 728 -14.63 -7.26 -42.30
C SER A 728 -13.79 -5.98 -42.04
N ASN A 729 -14.06 -4.91 -42.80
CA ASN A 729 -13.38 -3.61 -42.70
C ASN A 729 -14.09 -2.67 -41.70
N LEU A 730 -14.03 -2.97 -40.40
CA LEU A 730 -14.85 -2.32 -39.36
C LEU A 730 -13.99 -1.59 -38.30
N SER A 731 -14.61 -0.69 -37.52
CA SER A 731 -13.92 0.09 -36.48
C SER A 731 -14.11 -0.57 -35.10
N THR A 732 -13.01 -0.83 -34.39
CA THR A 732 -13.07 -1.24 -32.97
C THR A 732 -12.47 -0.18 -32.07
N ILE A 733 -13.18 0.18 -31.00
CA ILE A 733 -12.74 1.23 -30.08
C ILE A 733 -13.04 0.86 -28.63
N GLY A 734 -12.12 1.24 -27.73
CA GLY A 734 -12.29 1.03 -26.30
C GLY A 734 -12.27 -0.44 -25.93
N GLY A 735 -11.09 -1.08 -25.96
CA GLY A 735 -10.95 -2.49 -25.58
C GLY A 735 -11.56 -2.77 -24.20
N GLY A 736 -11.24 -1.92 -23.22
CA GLY A 736 -11.87 -1.90 -21.90
C GLY A 736 -13.12 -1.05 -21.88
N VAL A 737 -12.94 0.26 -22.13
CA VAL A 737 -13.96 1.29 -21.93
C VAL A 737 -14.12 2.15 -23.18
N CYS A 738 -15.37 2.42 -23.57
CA CYS A 738 -15.72 3.44 -24.55
C CYS A 738 -16.69 4.46 -23.94
N VAL A 739 -16.42 5.76 -24.11
CA VAL A 739 -17.25 6.86 -23.62
C VAL A 739 -17.52 7.81 -24.79
N TYR A 740 -18.77 8.04 -25.15
CA TYR A 740 -19.10 8.87 -26.31
C TYR A 740 -20.43 9.62 -26.16
N ASP A 741 -20.73 10.46 -27.15
CA ASP A 741 -21.98 11.22 -27.26
C ASP A 741 -22.37 12.07 -26.05
N GLY A 742 -21.40 12.81 -25.48
CA GLY A 742 -21.64 13.66 -24.31
C GLY A 742 -21.63 12.93 -22.96
N ALA A 743 -21.38 11.61 -22.95
CA ALA A 743 -21.23 10.85 -21.71
C ALA A 743 -20.00 11.28 -20.89
N THR A 744 -20.04 10.93 -19.62
CA THR A 744 -18.96 11.16 -18.66
C THR A 744 -18.49 9.87 -18.01
N PHE A 745 -17.18 9.73 -17.83
CA PHE A 745 -16.59 8.68 -17.02
C PHE A 745 -15.64 9.29 -15.99
N GLU A 746 -15.81 8.90 -14.73
CA GLU A 746 -14.96 9.35 -13.62
C GLU A 746 -14.21 8.17 -13.03
N MET A 747 -12.89 8.16 -13.17
CA MET A 747 -11.99 7.20 -12.56
C MET A 747 -11.28 7.84 -11.37
N LYS A 748 -11.67 7.45 -10.16
CA LYS A 748 -11.09 7.95 -8.92
C LYS A 748 -10.04 7.00 -8.35
N ALA A 749 -10.21 5.69 -8.56
CA ALA A 749 -9.35 4.62 -8.07
C ALA A 749 -9.43 3.38 -8.97
N GLY A 750 -8.60 2.37 -8.69
CA GLY A 750 -8.62 1.08 -9.37
C GLY A 750 -7.76 1.00 -10.64
N SER A 751 -7.96 -0.04 -11.45
CA SER A 751 -7.19 -0.26 -12.68
C SER A 751 -8.01 -0.62 -13.92
N ILE A 752 -7.56 -0.13 -15.08
CA ILE A 752 -8.01 -0.52 -16.41
C ILE A 752 -6.83 -1.18 -17.12
N GLU A 753 -6.83 -2.51 -17.21
CA GLU A 753 -5.63 -3.24 -17.63
C GLU A 753 -5.86 -4.43 -18.56
N ASN A 754 -4.83 -4.82 -19.33
CA ASN A 754 -4.88 -6.00 -20.20
C ASN A 754 -6.02 -6.01 -21.23
N ASN A 755 -6.60 -4.85 -21.55
CA ASN A 755 -7.69 -4.76 -22.51
C ASN A 755 -7.18 -4.53 -23.94
N GLU A 756 -7.97 -4.94 -24.93
CA GLU A 756 -7.51 -5.07 -26.31
C GLU A 756 -8.51 -4.58 -27.36
N ALA A 757 -8.02 -3.76 -28.30
CA ALA A 757 -8.74 -3.39 -29.52
C ALA A 757 -7.81 -3.59 -30.73
N ARG A 758 -7.83 -4.76 -31.39
CA ARG A 758 -6.81 -5.12 -32.43
C ARG A 758 -7.29 -5.50 -33.84
N ASP A 759 -8.57 -5.80 -34.06
CA ASP A 759 -9.02 -6.39 -35.33
C ASP A 759 -9.86 -5.44 -36.21
N GLY A 760 -9.31 -4.72 -37.18
CA GLY A 760 -10.13 -3.86 -38.07
C GLY A 760 -9.35 -2.75 -38.81
N ASN A 761 -10.08 -1.72 -39.26
CA ASN A 761 -9.57 -0.81 -40.28
C ASN A 761 -8.92 0.49 -39.74
N ALA A 762 -7.61 0.60 -39.93
CA ALA A 762 -6.81 1.80 -39.61
C ALA A 762 -7.26 3.07 -40.36
N GLN A 763 -7.85 2.94 -41.56
CA GLN A 763 -8.33 4.07 -42.38
C GLN A 763 -9.40 4.91 -41.67
N TYR A 764 -10.18 4.29 -40.78
CA TYR A 764 -11.23 4.95 -40.01
C TYR A 764 -10.85 5.10 -38.54
N PHE A 765 -9.55 5.15 -38.24
CA PHE A 765 -9.06 5.20 -36.87
C PHE A 765 -9.59 4.03 -36.02
N GLY A 766 -9.78 2.86 -36.65
CA GLY A 766 -10.08 1.61 -35.94
C GLY A 766 -8.90 1.16 -35.08
N HIS A 767 -9.17 0.36 -34.05
CA HIS A 767 -8.20 -0.13 -33.06
C HIS A 767 -7.70 0.98 -32.16
N ALA A 768 -8.59 1.84 -31.69
CA ALA A 768 -8.24 2.96 -30.83
C ALA A 768 -8.60 2.69 -29.37
N GLY A 769 -7.68 3.02 -28.45
CA GLY A 769 -7.95 2.98 -27.01
C GLY A 769 -8.04 1.56 -26.47
N GLY A 770 -6.90 0.91 -26.28
CA GLY A 770 -6.87 -0.46 -25.77
C GLY A 770 -7.53 -0.54 -24.40
N GLY A 771 -7.17 0.38 -23.51
CA GLY A 771 -7.84 0.57 -22.23
C GLY A 771 -9.11 1.40 -22.40
N VAL A 772 -8.97 2.63 -22.86
CA VAL A 772 -10.03 3.65 -22.91
C VAL A 772 -10.06 4.33 -24.27
N CYS A 773 -11.25 4.48 -24.85
CA CYS A 773 -11.51 5.42 -25.94
C CYS A 773 -12.56 6.45 -25.51
N VAL A 774 -12.23 7.74 -25.64
CA VAL A 774 -13.16 8.86 -25.36
C VAL A 774 -13.48 9.58 -26.67
N GLY A 775 -14.76 9.51 -27.06
CA GLY A 775 -15.29 10.03 -28.32
C GLY A 775 -15.64 8.93 -29.32
N ASP A 776 -16.35 9.34 -30.37
CA ASP A 776 -16.61 8.48 -31.54
C ASP A 776 -15.43 8.59 -32.53
N SER A 777 -15.10 7.50 -33.24
CA SER A 777 -14.01 7.41 -34.22
C SER A 777 -14.32 8.04 -35.58
N VAL A 778 -15.40 8.83 -35.72
CA VAL A 778 -15.72 9.56 -36.96
C VAL A 778 -15.33 11.04 -36.86
N ALA A 779 -14.65 11.53 -37.91
CA ALA A 779 -14.42 12.94 -38.12
C ALA A 779 -15.76 13.71 -38.11
N GLY A 780 -15.86 14.78 -37.32
CA GLY A 780 -17.06 15.63 -37.28
C GLY A 780 -18.12 15.29 -36.23
N GLY A 781 -17.84 14.36 -35.30
CA GLY A 781 -18.72 14.15 -34.12
C GLY A 781 -18.99 15.45 -33.36
N THR A 782 -20.26 15.77 -33.12
CA THR A 782 -20.71 17.09 -32.62
C THR A 782 -20.78 17.16 -31.09
N THR A 783 -20.85 16.03 -30.39
CA THR A 783 -21.01 15.92 -28.94
C THR A 783 -19.70 15.45 -28.27
N GLY A 784 -19.13 16.29 -27.41
CA GLY A 784 -17.87 15.99 -26.72
C GLY A 784 -18.12 15.13 -25.49
N ALA A 785 -17.54 13.92 -25.44
CA ALA A 785 -17.52 13.10 -24.23
C ALA A 785 -16.38 13.51 -23.29
N SER A 786 -16.44 13.12 -22.03
CA SER A 786 -15.38 13.39 -21.06
C SER A 786 -14.98 12.17 -20.25
N PHE A 787 -13.68 12.06 -20.01
CA PHE A 787 -13.11 11.12 -19.06
C PHE A 787 -12.24 11.91 -18.10
N THR A 788 -12.49 11.77 -16.80
CA THR A 788 -11.70 12.39 -15.74
C THR A 788 -11.04 11.32 -14.89
N MET A 789 -9.72 11.36 -14.80
CA MET A 789 -8.89 10.48 -13.98
C MET A 789 -8.25 11.28 -12.85
N THR A 790 -8.65 11.02 -11.61
CA THR A 790 -8.02 11.64 -10.42
C THR A 790 -7.08 10.69 -9.69
N GLY A 791 -7.15 9.39 -9.99
CA GLY A 791 -6.32 8.35 -9.41
C GLY A 791 -6.46 7.02 -10.16
N GLY A 792 -5.75 5.99 -9.69
CA GLY A 792 -5.73 4.66 -10.31
C GLY A 792 -4.72 4.51 -11.45
N THR A 793 -4.81 3.39 -12.19
CA THR A 793 -3.83 3.00 -13.20
C THR A 793 -4.47 2.51 -14.50
N ILE A 794 -3.96 2.94 -15.66
CA ILE A 794 -4.29 2.38 -16.97
C ILE A 794 -3.04 1.72 -17.53
N SER A 795 -2.96 0.38 -17.58
CA SER A 795 -1.72 -0.36 -17.86
C SER A 795 -1.93 -1.61 -18.71
N LYS A 796 -0.89 -2.15 -19.35
CA LYS A 796 -0.95 -3.44 -20.08
C LYS A 796 -1.93 -3.50 -21.25
N ASN A 797 -2.51 -2.38 -21.65
CA ASN A 797 -3.53 -2.34 -22.69
C ASN A 797 -2.89 -2.26 -24.08
N LYS A 798 -3.62 -2.77 -25.09
CA LYS A 798 -3.11 -2.95 -26.45
C LYS A 798 -4.11 -2.46 -27.49
N ALA A 799 -3.64 -1.60 -28.39
CA ALA A 799 -4.42 -1.06 -29.50
C ALA A 799 -3.49 -0.65 -30.66
N GLY A 800 -4.06 -0.29 -31.81
CA GLY A 800 -3.32 0.36 -32.89
C GLY A 800 -2.90 1.77 -32.46
N TYR A 801 -3.87 2.61 -32.11
CA TYR A 801 -3.67 3.95 -31.57
C TYR A 801 -4.05 4.00 -30.09
N GLY A 802 -3.24 4.66 -29.27
CA GLY A 802 -3.62 4.87 -27.87
C GLY A 802 -3.67 3.54 -27.13
N GLY A 803 -2.51 2.89 -26.94
CA GLY A 803 -2.44 1.59 -26.27
C GLY A 803 -3.23 1.62 -24.96
N GLY A 804 -3.01 2.67 -24.16
CA GLY A 804 -3.80 2.97 -22.97
C GLY A 804 -5.08 3.72 -23.32
N VAL A 805 -4.93 4.93 -23.86
CA VAL A 805 -6.02 5.90 -24.06
C VAL A 805 -6.02 6.45 -25.48
N ALA A 806 -7.19 6.52 -26.10
CA ALA A 806 -7.44 7.31 -27.30
C ALA A 806 -8.49 8.41 -27.05
N VAL A 807 -8.22 9.61 -27.55
CA VAL A 807 -9.12 10.76 -27.46
C VAL A 807 -9.48 11.23 -28.87
N THR A 808 -10.76 11.14 -29.22
CA THR A 808 -11.28 11.43 -30.56
C THR A 808 -12.47 12.38 -30.49
N SER A 809 -12.95 12.83 -31.65
CA SER A 809 -13.99 13.86 -31.77
C SER A 809 -13.68 15.10 -30.90
N LYS A 810 -14.67 15.92 -30.54
CA LYS A 810 -14.50 17.05 -29.60
C LYS A 810 -14.39 16.61 -28.12
N SER A 811 -13.89 15.42 -27.86
CA SER A 811 -13.90 14.83 -26.52
C SER A 811 -12.67 15.24 -25.70
N THR A 812 -12.77 15.05 -24.39
CA THR A 812 -11.76 15.45 -23.44
C THR A 812 -11.33 14.29 -22.54
N PHE A 813 -10.03 14.14 -22.34
CA PHE A 813 -9.49 13.31 -21.27
C PHE A 813 -8.67 14.21 -20.35
N THR A 814 -9.07 14.27 -19.08
CA THR A 814 -8.41 15.08 -18.06
C THR A 814 -7.81 14.17 -17.00
N MET A 815 -6.49 14.24 -16.85
CA MET A 815 -5.71 13.51 -15.86
C MET A 815 -5.23 14.48 -14.79
N LYS A 816 -5.73 14.33 -13.56
CA LYS A 816 -5.30 15.12 -12.39
C LYS A 816 -4.35 14.35 -11.47
N GLY A 817 -4.31 13.02 -11.63
CA GLY A 817 -3.49 12.10 -10.86
C GLY A 817 -3.54 10.69 -11.45
N GLY A 818 -2.89 9.74 -10.79
CA GLY A 818 -2.79 8.34 -11.23
C GLY A 818 -1.69 8.09 -12.27
N THR A 819 -1.72 6.91 -12.89
CA THR A 819 -0.67 6.44 -13.80
C THR A 819 -1.23 5.88 -15.11
N ILE A 820 -0.67 6.27 -16.25
CA ILE A 820 -0.86 5.59 -17.54
C ILE A 820 0.43 4.85 -17.87
N GLY A 821 0.40 3.53 -17.74
CA GLY A 821 1.55 2.62 -17.80
C GLY A 821 1.90 2.11 -16.41
N GLY A 822 3.17 2.16 -16.01
CA GLY A 822 3.57 1.73 -14.67
C GLY A 822 5.08 1.79 -14.42
N ALA A 823 5.52 1.20 -13.31
CA ALA A 823 6.93 1.17 -12.94
C ALA A 823 7.73 0.15 -13.77
N ASN A 824 7.09 -0.92 -14.21
CA ASN A 824 7.75 -2.05 -14.86
C ASN A 824 7.42 -2.11 -16.35
N GLU A 825 8.29 -2.76 -17.13
CA GLU A 825 8.05 -3.00 -18.57
C GLU A 825 6.79 -3.83 -18.83
N ASP A 826 6.38 -4.67 -17.88
CA ASP A 826 5.16 -5.47 -17.97
C ASP A 826 3.88 -4.63 -17.80
N ASP A 827 4.00 -3.42 -17.26
CA ASP A 827 2.88 -2.49 -17.07
C ASP A 827 2.58 -1.65 -18.32
N LYS A 828 3.41 -1.77 -19.36
CA LYS A 828 3.33 -0.92 -20.54
C LYS A 828 2.00 -1.02 -21.25
N ASN A 829 1.43 0.12 -21.60
CA ASN A 829 0.48 0.15 -22.70
C ASN A 829 1.24 0.15 -24.04
N THR A 830 0.66 -0.52 -25.04
CA THR A 830 1.31 -0.73 -26.33
C THR A 830 0.41 -0.30 -27.49
N ALA A 831 0.88 0.68 -28.26
CA ALA A 831 0.39 0.97 -29.60
C ALA A 831 1.12 0.06 -30.60
N THR A 832 0.46 -0.99 -31.09
CA THR A 832 1.12 -2.12 -31.78
C THR A 832 1.51 -1.84 -33.21
N THR A 833 0.74 -1.01 -33.90
CA THR A 833 0.95 -0.70 -35.33
C THR A 833 1.10 0.79 -35.58
N GLU A 834 0.69 1.63 -34.63
CA GLU A 834 0.60 3.07 -34.82
C GLU A 834 1.20 3.85 -33.62
N SER A 835 0.56 4.96 -33.23
CA SER A 835 1.15 5.97 -32.34
C SER A 835 0.40 6.14 -31.01
N GLY A 836 1.05 6.73 -30.02
CA GLY A 836 0.49 6.98 -28.70
C GLY A 836 0.45 5.71 -27.85
N GLY A 837 1.60 5.25 -27.38
CA GLY A 837 1.67 4.03 -26.55
C GLY A 837 0.81 4.18 -25.30
N GLY A 838 1.00 5.28 -24.57
CA GLY A 838 0.14 5.68 -23.46
C GLY A 838 -1.14 6.32 -23.97
N VAL A 839 -1.02 7.46 -24.67
CA VAL A 839 -2.15 8.30 -25.09
C VAL A 839 -2.04 8.70 -26.56
N ALA A 840 -3.11 8.53 -27.33
CA ALA A 840 -3.27 9.10 -28.67
C ALA A 840 -4.40 10.14 -28.71
N VAL A 841 -4.06 11.37 -29.07
CA VAL A 841 -4.99 12.51 -29.19
C VAL A 841 -5.24 12.80 -30.65
N MET A 842 -6.32 12.25 -31.18
CA MET A 842 -6.57 12.25 -32.62
C MET A 842 -7.27 13.54 -33.01
N HIS A 843 -8.38 13.87 -32.33
CA HIS A 843 -9.23 15.03 -32.66
C HIS A 843 -9.71 15.83 -31.43
N GLY A 844 -9.43 15.34 -30.22
CA GLY A 844 -9.90 15.92 -28.97
C GLY A 844 -8.81 16.64 -28.19
N THR A 845 -9.05 16.79 -26.87
CA THR A 845 -8.11 17.44 -25.96
C THR A 845 -7.68 16.48 -24.86
N PHE A 846 -6.37 16.35 -24.67
CA PHE A 846 -5.79 15.70 -23.49
C PHE A 846 -5.16 16.76 -22.59
N THR A 847 -5.58 16.78 -21.33
CA THR A 847 -5.02 17.66 -20.30
C THR A 847 -4.49 16.82 -19.15
N MET A 848 -3.24 17.05 -18.77
CA MET A 848 -2.60 16.44 -17.62
C MET A 848 -2.19 17.55 -16.65
N GLU A 849 -2.71 17.53 -15.42
CA GLU A 849 -2.41 18.50 -14.35
C GLU A 849 -1.55 17.88 -13.23
N GLY A 850 -1.42 16.55 -13.26
CA GLY A 850 -0.62 15.74 -12.33
C GLY A 850 -0.63 14.27 -12.74
N GLY A 851 0.10 13.45 -11.98
CA GLY A 851 0.24 12.01 -12.23
C GLY A 851 1.41 11.65 -13.15
N MET A 852 1.43 10.41 -13.64
CA MET A 852 2.55 9.87 -14.42
C MET A 852 2.11 9.16 -15.71
N ILE A 853 2.80 9.41 -16.82
CA ILE A 853 2.72 8.59 -18.04
C ILE A 853 4.08 7.93 -18.24
N SER A 854 4.14 6.62 -18.08
CA SER A 854 5.43 5.94 -18.04
C SER A 854 5.46 4.54 -18.63
N LYS A 855 6.62 4.13 -19.12
CA LYS A 855 6.87 2.77 -19.64
C LYS A 855 6.03 2.38 -20.85
N ASN A 856 5.32 3.31 -21.48
CA ASN A 856 4.49 2.98 -22.64
C ASN A 856 5.33 2.85 -23.91
N THR A 857 4.84 2.05 -24.86
CA THR A 857 5.54 1.78 -26.12
C THR A 857 4.66 2.04 -27.33
N ALA A 858 5.21 2.69 -28.36
CA ALA A 858 4.55 2.90 -29.65
C ALA A 858 5.41 2.42 -30.82
N ALA A 859 4.79 1.69 -31.75
CA ALA A 859 5.43 1.31 -33.01
C ALA A 859 5.69 2.50 -33.94
N GLY A 860 4.90 3.58 -33.82
CA GLY A 860 5.06 4.84 -34.53
C GLY A 860 5.63 5.94 -33.64
N TYR A 861 4.85 7.00 -33.42
CA TYR A 861 5.24 8.20 -32.70
C TYR A 861 4.64 8.26 -31.29
N GLY A 862 5.26 9.03 -30.38
CA GLY A 862 4.68 9.32 -29.07
C GLY A 862 4.58 8.08 -28.20
N GLY A 863 5.70 7.62 -27.65
CA GLY A 863 5.69 6.47 -26.73
C GLY A 863 4.76 6.74 -25.56
N GLY A 864 4.89 7.91 -24.96
CA GLY A 864 3.97 8.42 -23.94
C GLY A 864 2.70 9.00 -24.56
N ILE A 865 2.82 10.11 -25.29
CA ILE A 865 1.70 10.86 -25.87
C ILE A 865 1.94 11.15 -27.35
N HIS A 866 0.94 10.94 -28.19
CA HIS A 866 0.93 11.39 -29.59
C HIS A 866 -0.29 12.26 -29.88
N SER A 867 -0.15 13.38 -30.60
CA SER A 867 -1.28 14.09 -31.23
C SER A 867 -1.18 14.18 -32.74
N MET A 868 -2.34 14.11 -33.37
CA MET A 868 -2.50 14.15 -34.83
C MET A 868 -2.93 15.51 -35.34
N ASN A 869 -2.54 15.76 -36.58
CA ASN A 869 -3.04 16.85 -37.41
C ASN A 869 -3.30 16.28 -38.80
N PHE A 870 -4.54 15.85 -39.04
CA PHE A 870 -4.90 15.14 -40.27
C PHE A 870 -6.31 15.54 -40.72
N ASN A 871 -6.46 15.85 -42.02
CA ASN A 871 -7.72 16.21 -42.66
C ASN A 871 -8.54 17.27 -41.90
N GLY A 872 -7.87 18.30 -41.36
CA GLY A 872 -8.51 19.39 -40.62
C GLY A 872 -8.83 19.08 -39.16
N ASN A 873 -8.70 17.83 -38.71
CA ASN A 873 -8.87 17.46 -37.32
C ASN A 873 -7.53 17.55 -36.55
N LYS A 874 -7.58 18.09 -35.35
CA LYS A 874 -6.40 18.51 -34.61
C LYS A 874 -6.48 18.08 -33.14
N GLY A 875 -5.53 17.27 -32.70
CA GLY A 875 -5.36 16.93 -31.29
C GLY A 875 -4.64 18.03 -30.53
N VAL A 876 -5.12 18.35 -29.34
CA VAL A 876 -4.51 19.33 -28.44
C VAL A 876 -4.00 18.65 -27.18
N ILE A 877 -2.73 18.90 -26.83
CA ILE A 877 -2.09 18.38 -25.62
C ILE A 877 -1.76 19.54 -24.69
N THR A 878 -2.12 19.40 -23.41
CA THR A 878 -1.72 20.32 -22.35
C THR A 878 -1.16 19.54 -21.16
N VAL A 879 0.04 19.87 -20.72
CA VAL A 879 0.75 19.24 -19.60
C VAL A 879 1.10 20.31 -18.56
N LYS A 880 0.67 20.12 -17.31
CA LYS A 880 0.75 21.13 -16.25
C LYS A 880 1.20 20.58 -14.90
N GLY A 881 1.54 21.49 -13.99
CA GLY A 881 1.70 21.18 -12.56
C GLY A 881 2.76 20.11 -12.29
N THR A 882 2.41 19.08 -11.52
CA THR A 882 3.32 18.01 -11.09
C THR A 882 3.41 16.84 -12.08
N SER A 883 2.96 17.02 -13.32
CA SER A 883 2.91 15.96 -14.33
C SER A 883 4.30 15.39 -14.68
N VAL A 884 4.41 14.07 -14.75
CA VAL A 884 5.65 13.37 -15.14
C VAL A 884 5.42 12.48 -16.36
N ILE A 885 6.24 12.64 -17.40
CA ILE A 885 6.25 11.77 -18.59
C ILE A 885 7.63 11.13 -18.69
N SER A 886 7.72 9.83 -18.42
CA SER A 886 9.04 9.18 -18.33
C SER A 886 9.14 7.75 -18.82
N ASN A 887 10.33 7.32 -19.22
CA ASN A 887 10.58 5.93 -19.59
C ASN A 887 9.70 5.40 -20.74
N ASN A 888 9.16 6.27 -21.59
CA ASN A 888 8.36 5.86 -22.73
C ASN A 888 9.22 5.65 -23.97
N THR A 889 8.81 4.72 -24.84
CA THR A 889 9.57 4.32 -26.03
C THR A 889 8.74 4.47 -27.31
N ALA A 890 9.32 5.10 -28.34
CA ALA A 890 8.75 5.17 -29.69
C ALA A 890 9.77 4.71 -30.73
N ASN A 891 9.34 4.12 -31.85
CA ASN A 891 10.29 3.78 -32.92
C ASN A 891 10.60 5.00 -33.82
N SER A 892 9.60 5.83 -34.14
CA SER A 892 9.75 6.90 -35.11
C SER A 892 10.12 8.25 -34.50
N GLY A 893 9.40 8.73 -33.49
CA GLY A 893 9.69 10.06 -32.93
C GLY A 893 8.87 10.40 -31.71
N GLY A 894 9.41 11.24 -30.83
CA GLY A 894 8.74 11.64 -29.60
C GLY A 894 8.65 10.47 -28.62
N GLY A 895 9.77 10.04 -28.05
CA GLY A 895 9.76 8.97 -27.04
C GLY A 895 8.77 9.30 -25.93
N GLY A 896 8.85 10.53 -25.42
CA GLY A 896 7.87 11.09 -24.48
C GLY A 896 6.62 11.58 -25.21
N ILE A 897 6.76 12.66 -25.97
CA ILE A 897 5.65 13.35 -26.64
C ILE A 897 5.95 13.57 -28.12
N SER A 898 4.99 13.26 -28.99
CA SER A 898 4.96 13.72 -30.38
C SER A 898 3.71 14.58 -30.58
N SER A 899 3.86 15.84 -31.00
CA SER A 899 2.70 16.71 -31.20
C SER A 899 2.69 17.35 -32.58
N SER A 900 1.69 17.01 -33.40
CA SER A 900 1.56 17.48 -34.79
C SER A 900 0.74 18.77 -34.95
N HIS A 901 0.25 19.32 -33.83
CA HIS A 901 -0.55 20.55 -33.83
C HIS A 901 -0.20 21.48 -32.67
N GLN A 902 -0.75 21.25 -31.48
CA GLN A 902 -0.58 22.14 -30.33
C GLN A 902 -0.19 21.34 -29.08
N LEU A 903 0.92 21.75 -28.49
CA LEU A 903 1.42 21.29 -27.20
C LEU A 903 1.63 22.51 -26.29
N THR A 904 1.07 22.44 -25.09
CA THR A 904 1.32 23.43 -24.04
C THR A 904 1.94 22.72 -22.84
N ILE A 905 3.05 23.27 -22.33
CA ILE A 905 3.71 22.82 -21.11
C ILE A 905 3.89 24.03 -20.19
N GLU A 906 3.22 24.01 -19.05
CA GLU A 906 3.16 25.16 -18.14
C GLU A 906 3.15 24.75 -16.66
N PRO A 907 3.62 25.61 -15.74
CA PRO A 907 3.56 25.31 -14.32
C PRO A 907 2.15 25.51 -13.76
N ILE A 908 1.87 24.90 -12.61
CA ILE A 908 0.79 25.31 -11.69
C ILE A 908 1.49 25.71 -10.39
N ASP A 909 1.37 26.97 -10.01
CA ASP A 909 2.09 27.58 -8.90
C ASP A 909 3.61 27.35 -9.03
N SER A 910 4.27 26.76 -8.02
CA SER A 910 5.69 26.39 -8.05
C SER A 910 5.97 25.03 -8.71
N ASN A 911 4.95 24.26 -9.05
CA ASN A 911 5.10 22.91 -9.59
C ASN A 911 5.18 22.96 -11.12
N SER A 912 6.20 22.31 -11.68
CA SER A 912 6.49 22.33 -13.11
C SER A 912 6.60 20.91 -13.68
N PRO A 913 6.06 20.64 -14.89
CA PRO A 913 6.11 19.32 -15.50
C PRO A 913 7.53 18.80 -15.73
N VAL A 914 7.71 17.47 -15.72
CA VAL A 914 9.00 16.81 -16.01
C VAL A 914 8.84 15.78 -17.13
N ILE A 915 9.67 15.89 -18.15
CA ILE A 915 9.75 14.96 -19.28
C ILE A 915 11.15 14.35 -19.30
N LYS A 916 11.27 13.08 -18.91
CA LYS A 916 12.58 12.47 -18.68
C LYS A 916 12.72 11.01 -19.08
N GLU A 917 13.93 10.56 -19.38
CA GLU A 917 14.23 9.14 -19.59
C GLU A 917 13.41 8.49 -20.73
N ASN A 918 12.87 9.28 -21.65
CA ASN A 918 12.14 8.74 -22.79
C ASN A 918 13.08 8.46 -23.96
N THR A 919 12.78 7.41 -24.72
CA THR A 919 13.65 6.89 -25.78
C THR A 919 12.93 6.85 -27.12
N THR A 920 13.62 7.23 -28.20
CA THR A 920 13.12 7.06 -29.56
C THR A 920 14.16 6.54 -30.54
N GLY A 921 13.70 5.74 -31.50
CA GLY A 921 14.53 5.22 -32.59
C GLY A 921 14.94 6.24 -33.65
N SER A 922 14.32 7.44 -33.69
CA SER A 922 14.76 8.51 -34.61
C SER A 922 14.90 9.88 -33.95
N TYR A 923 13.83 10.70 -33.89
CA TYR A 923 13.93 12.13 -33.53
C TYR A 923 13.15 12.47 -32.27
N GLY A 924 13.68 13.39 -31.45
CA GLY A 924 12.92 13.94 -30.30
C GLY A 924 12.73 12.91 -29.19
N GLY A 925 13.78 12.61 -28.42
CA GLY A 925 13.69 11.64 -27.31
C GLY A 925 12.62 12.06 -26.31
N GLY A 926 12.67 13.31 -25.85
CA GLY A 926 11.64 13.92 -25.02
C GLY A 926 10.44 14.36 -25.86
N ILE A 927 10.64 15.29 -26.79
CA ILE A 927 9.57 15.93 -27.57
C ILE A 927 9.93 15.96 -29.06
N TYR A 928 9.00 15.52 -29.91
CA TYR A 928 9.06 15.67 -31.36
C TYR A 928 7.95 16.58 -31.89
N LEU A 929 8.33 17.57 -32.68
CA LEU A 929 7.43 18.54 -33.30
C LEU A 929 7.61 18.52 -34.83
N PRO A 930 6.74 17.81 -35.58
CA PRO A 930 6.75 17.81 -37.03
C PRO A 930 6.24 19.16 -37.59
N TYR A 931 6.11 19.24 -38.91
CA TYR A 931 5.65 20.41 -39.66
C TYR A 931 4.39 21.07 -39.07
N ASN A 932 4.33 22.40 -39.08
CA ASN A 932 3.20 23.22 -38.63
C ASN A 932 2.76 22.98 -37.18
N SER A 933 3.68 22.50 -36.32
CA SER A 933 3.41 22.24 -34.92
C SER A 933 3.82 23.43 -34.04
N THR A 934 3.09 23.64 -32.94
CA THR A 934 3.39 24.67 -31.95
C THR A 934 3.60 24.06 -30.57
N LEU A 935 4.71 24.42 -29.94
CA LEU A 935 4.96 24.22 -28.52
C LEU A 935 4.95 25.57 -27.79
N THR A 936 4.07 25.71 -26.82
CA THR A 936 4.11 26.79 -25.82
C THR A 936 4.72 26.22 -24.54
N PHE A 937 5.94 26.63 -24.21
CA PHE A 937 6.72 26.11 -23.09
C PHE A 937 7.01 27.24 -22.10
N THR A 938 6.17 27.37 -21.07
CA THR A 938 6.27 28.44 -20.06
C THR A 938 6.83 27.95 -18.72
N GLY A 939 6.90 26.63 -18.53
CA GLY A 939 7.54 26.00 -17.38
C GLY A 939 7.63 24.49 -17.52
N GLY A 940 8.60 23.88 -16.86
CA GLY A 940 8.88 22.45 -16.96
C GLY A 940 10.33 22.13 -17.33
N THR A 941 10.71 20.87 -17.14
CA THR A 941 12.06 20.36 -17.41
C THR A 941 12.03 19.20 -18.39
N VAL A 942 12.86 19.28 -19.44
CA VAL A 942 13.19 18.16 -20.34
C VAL A 942 14.62 17.71 -20.04
N THR A 943 14.82 16.45 -19.65
CA THR A 943 16.13 15.93 -19.18
C THR A 943 16.28 14.44 -19.46
N ASP A 944 17.51 13.96 -19.65
CA ASP A 944 17.83 12.51 -19.69
C ASP A 944 17.05 11.69 -20.73
N ASN A 945 16.52 12.33 -21.77
CA ASN A 945 15.87 11.64 -22.88
C ASN A 945 16.90 11.22 -23.94
N THR A 946 16.60 10.21 -24.75
CA THR A 946 17.51 9.64 -25.74
C THR A 946 16.85 9.55 -27.13
N ALA A 947 17.55 10.01 -28.16
CA ALA A 947 17.17 9.81 -29.56
C ALA A 947 18.35 9.21 -30.34
N SER A 948 18.11 8.17 -31.14
CA SER A 948 19.17 7.55 -31.95
C SER A 948 19.69 8.45 -33.08
N SER A 949 18.92 9.45 -33.50
CA SER A 949 19.33 10.42 -34.54
C SER A 949 19.60 11.80 -33.96
N HIS A 950 18.56 12.61 -33.73
CA HIS A 950 18.73 14.04 -33.39
C HIS A 950 17.69 14.53 -32.38
N GLY A 951 18.09 15.55 -31.60
CA GLY A 951 17.21 16.20 -30.62
C GLY A 951 16.82 15.25 -29.52
N SER A 952 17.79 14.83 -28.70
CA SER A 952 17.50 13.93 -27.57
C SER A 952 16.50 14.57 -26.62
N GLY A 953 16.58 15.88 -26.41
CA GLY A 953 15.56 16.66 -25.69
C GLY A 953 14.34 16.96 -26.56
N ILE A 954 14.49 17.92 -27.49
CA ILE A 954 13.42 18.41 -28.35
C ILE A 954 13.91 18.46 -29.80
N TYR A 955 13.08 18.02 -30.75
CA TYR A 955 13.36 18.14 -32.19
C TYR A 955 12.31 18.98 -32.90
N LEU A 956 12.75 20.00 -33.64
CA LEU A 956 11.93 20.84 -34.51
C LEU A 956 12.24 20.53 -35.97
N GLN A 957 11.20 20.27 -36.78
CA GLN A 957 11.38 19.83 -38.16
C GLN A 957 11.92 20.94 -39.09
N ASP A 958 11.27 22.10 -39.13
CA ASP A 958 11.65 23.23 -40.00
C ASP A 958 11.05 24.56 -39.52
N LYS A 959 11.18 25.63 -40.32
CA LYS A 959 10.63 26.97 -40.02
C LYS A 959 9.13 27.02 -39.71
N THR A 960 8.36 26.01 -40.10
CA THR A 960 6.91 25.96 -39.82
C THR A 960 6.61 25.50 -38.40
N THR A 961 7.59 24.90 -37.72
CA THR A 961 7.51 24.51 -36.32
C THR A 961 7.81 25.71 -35.42
N THR A 962 6.89 26.04 -34.52
CA THR A 962 7.01 27.16 -33.61
C THR A 962 7.24 26.69 -32.18
N VAL A 963 8.32 27.14 -31.55
CA VAL A 963 8.55 26.96 -30.10
C VAL A 963 8.55 28.32 -29.43
N LYS A 964 7.68 28.50 -28.43
CA LYS A 964 7.58 29.70 -27.59
C LYS A 964 8.07 29.38 -26.20
N MET A 965 9.09 30.09 -25.72
CA MET A 965 9.70 29.87 -24.39
C MET A 965 9.57 31.10 -23.49
N SER A 966 9.26 30.87 -22.22
CA SER A 966 9.30 31.87 -21.14
C SER A 966 9.34 31.18 -19.77
N GLY A 967 9.43 31.94 -18.67
CA GLY A 967 9.25 31.43 -17.31
C GLY A 967 10.35 30.46 -16.87
N THR A 968 9.97 29.27 -16.40
CA THR A 968 10.89 28.24 -15.87
C THR A 968 11.24 27.16 -16.90
N ALA A 969 10.82 27.31 -18.16
CA ALA A 969 11.04 26.34 -19.22
C ALA A 969 12.53 26.03 -19.42
N THR A 970 12.91 24.77 -19.25
CA THR A 970 14.32 24.34 -19.26
C THR A 970 14.52 23.01 -19.97
N VAL A 971 15.55 22.92 -20.81
CA VAL A 971 16.12 21.67 -21.34
C VAL A 971 17.51 21.49 -20.71
N LYS A 972 17.66 20.50 -19.83
CA LYS A 972 18.86 20.29 -19.01
C LYS A 972 20.04 19.72 -19.81
N ALA A 973 21.24 19.86 -19.25
CA ALA A 973 22.46 19.27 -19.78
C ALA A 973 22.31 17.75 -19.99
N GLY A 974 22.84 17.23 -21.10
CA GLY A 974 22.58 15.86 -21.58
C GLY A 974 21.43 15.78 -22.57
N ASN A 975 20.62 16.82 -22.71
CA ASN A 975 19.60 16.97 -23.75
C ASN A 975 19.81 18.29 -24.52
N ASP A 976 19.33 18.31 -25.75
CA ASP A 976 19.46 19.42 -26.68
C ASP A 976 18.12 19.73 -27.38
N VAL A 977 18.04 20.95 -27.94
CA VAL A 977 17.00 21.36 -28.88
C VAL A 977 17.61 21.38 -30.27
N TYR A 978 17.20 20.44 -31.12
CA TYR A 978 17.65 20.37 -32.50
C TYR A 978 16.80 21.27 -33.40
N LEU A 979 17.44 22.21 -34.08
CA LEU A 979 16.83 23.17 -34.98
C LEU A 979 16.99 22.73 -36.45
N GLY A 980 16.01 21.98 -36.97
CA GLY A 980 15.95 21.51 -38.36
C GLY A 980 15.62 22.59 -39.40
N GLY A 981 15.57 22.17 -40.67
CA GLY A 981 15.33 22.99 -41.87
C GLY A 981 16.47 22.90 -42.90
N THR A 982 16.24 23.37 -44.14
CA THR A 982 17.26 23.41 -45.22
C THR A 982 17.31 24.79 -45.87
N THR A 983 18.49 25.25 -46.31
CA THR A 983 18.66 26.34 -47.30
C THR A 983 17.69 27.54 -47.13
N SER A 984 17.69 28.14 -45.93
CA SER A 984 16.86 29.29 -45.45
C SER A 984 15.56 28.98 -44.69
N ASP A 985 15.11 27.72 -44.64
CA ASP A 985 13.88 27.30 -43.95
C ASP A 985 14.14 26.75 -42.53
N TYR A 986 15.06 27.40 -41.81
CA TYR A 986 15.47 26.95 -40.49
C TYR A 986 14.45 27.29 -39.39
N SER A 987 14.24 26.32 -38.51
CA SER A 987 13.54 26.52 -37.24
C SER A 987 14.38 27.37 -36.26
N PHE A 988 13.67 28.05 -35.35
CA PHE A 988 14.23 28.88 -34.29
C PHE A 988 13.31 28.86 -33.07
N ILE A 989 13.84 29.26 -31.91
CA ILE A 989 13.05 29.45 -30.68
C ILE A 989 12.57 30.90 -30.60
N THR A 990 11.31 31.12 -30.23
CA THR A 990 10.79 32.44 -29.90
C THR A 990 10.71 32.61 -28.38
N VAL A 991 11.37 33.62 -27.82
CA VAL A 991 11.25 33.99 -26.40
C VAL A 991 10.13 35.00 -26.25
N THR A 992 9.11 34.64 -25.48
CA THR A 992 7.89 35.45 -25.31
C THR A 992 7.82 36.18 -23.97
N GLY A 993 8.79 35.94 -23.08
CA GLY A 993 8.91 36.55 -21.76
C GLY A 993 10.20 36.12 -21.07
N ALA A 994 10.50 36.70 -19.90
CA ALA A 994 11.75 36.44 -19.18
C ALA A 994 11.93 34.95 -18.84
N LEU A 995 13.16 34.44 -19.05
CA LEU A 995 13.57 33.09 -18.68
C LEU A 995 14.34 33.13 -17.36
N THR A 996 13.89 32.38 -16.37
CA THR A 996 14.41 32.45 -14.99
C THR A 996 15.67 31.63 -14.76
N GLY A 997 15.86 30.51 -15.49
CA GLY A 997 17.03 29.64 -15.36
C GLY A 997 18.33 30.26 -15.89
N GLN A 998 19.47 29.85 -15.33
CA GLN A 998 20.81 30.26 -15.81
C GLN A 998 21.06 29.79 -17.25
N GLN A 999 20.58 28.59 -17.59
CA GLN A 999 20.58 28.02 -18.93
C GLN A 999 19.16 27.59 -19.29
N ALA A 1000 18.71 27.90 -20.51
CA ALA A 1000 17.38 27.55 -21.01
C ALA A 1000 17.42 26.30 -21.89
N ALA A 1001 18.33 26.23 -22.87
CA ALA A 1001 18.49 25.06 -23.73
C ALA A 1001 19.84 25.08 -24.46
N MET A 1002 20.49 23.91 -24.56
CA MET A 1002 21.57 23.72 -25.54
C MET A 1002 20.97 23.58 -26.94
N LEU A 1003 21.47 24.32 -27.92
CA LEU A 1003 20.97 24.30 -29.29
C LEU A 1003 21.91 23.52 -30.21
N THR A 1004 21.32 22.63 -31.00
CA THR A 1004 22.00 21.81 -32.01
C THR A 1004 21.42 22.10 -33.39
N MET A 1005 22.26 22.04 -34.42
CA MET A 1005 21.89 22.26 -35.81
C MET A 1005 22.30 21.07 -36.65
N GLN A 1006 21.83 21.04 -37.89
CA GLN A 1006 22.38 20.18 -38.91
C GLN A 1006 23.90 20.36 -39.00
N ASN A 1007 24.63 19.26 -38.86
CA ASN A 1007 26.09 19.25 -38.72
C ASN A 1007 26.80 19.38 -40.07
N ASP A 1008 26.57 20.50 -40.74
CA ASP A 1008 27.22 20.91 -41.98
C ASP A 1008 27.32 22.45 -42.04
N ASN A 1009 27.90 22.96 -43.13
CA ASN A 1009 28.06 24.40 -43.35
C ASN A 1009 26.73 25.14 -43.60
N ALA A 1010 25.65 24.42 -43.91
CA ALA A 1010 24.35 25.03 -44.12
C ALA A 1010 23.68 25.29 -42.76
N GLY A 1011 23.73 24.30 -41.85
CA GLY A 1011 23.18 24.38 -40.51
C GLY A 1011 23.97 25.33 -39.60
N TYR A 1012 25.30 25.16 -39.57
CA TYR A 1012 26.23 26.04 -38.86
C TYR A 1012 26.73 27.15 -39.77
N ASN A 1013 25.84 28.11 -40.04
CA ASN A 1013 26.13 29.27 -40.88
C ASN A 1013 26.12 30.56 -40.05
N GLU A 1014 27.15 31.38 -40.22
CA GLU A 1014 27.29 32.66 -39.52
C GLU A 1014 26.14 33.61 -39.92
N GLY A 1015 25.55 34.27 -38.92
CA GLY A 1015 24.36 35.11 -39.12
C GLY A 1015 23.00 34.38 -39.07
N ARG A 1016 22.97 33.04 -39.04
CA ARG A 1016 21.71 32.28 -38.87
C ARG A 1016 21.04 32.63 -37.54
N GLU A 1017 19.77 33.03 -37.60
CA GLU A 1017 18.95 33.29 -36.42
C GLU A 1017 18.49 31.98 -35.78
N VAL A 1018 18.77 31.81 -34.49
CA VAL A 1018 18.44 30.57 -33.74
C VAL A 1018 17.49 30.84 -32.58
N VAL A 1019 17.45 32.08 -32.08
CA VAL A 1019 16.50 32.54 -31.07
C VAL A 1019 16.02 33.95 -31.45
N LYS A 1020 14.73 34.21 -31.30
CA LYS A 1020 14.11 35.53 -31.56
C LYS A 1020 13.29 35.97 -30.37
N GLY A 1021 13.26 37.28 -30.08
CA GLY A 1021 12.25 37.85 -29.20
C GLY A 1021 10.90 37.96 -29.91
N SER A 1022 9.80 37.84 -29.18
CA SER A 1022 8.47 38.14 -29.73
C SER A 1022 8.28 39.65 -29.95
N SER A 1023 7.16 40.05 -30.56
CA SER A 1023 6.76 41.46 -30.63
C SER A 1023 6.53 42.09 -29.25
N SER A 1024 6.33 41.28 -28.22
CA SER A 1024 6.07 41.70 -26.83
C SER A 1024 7.28 41.53 -25.91
N TYR A 1025 8.41 41.04 -26.40
CA TYR A 1025 9.61 40.80 -25.58
C TYR A 1025 10.90 41.00 -26.40
N THR A 1026 11.75 41.90 -25.91
CA THR A 1026 13.07 42.19 -26.50
C THR A 1026 14.15 41.38 -25.79
N LEU A 1027 15.01 40.70 -26.56
CA LEU A 1027 16.14 39.95 -26.02
C LEU A 1027 17.23 40.88 -25.48
N GLY A 1028 17.75 40.55 -24.29
CA GLY A 1028 18.90 41.19 -23.66
C GLY A 1028 20.20 40.39 -23.80
N GLY A 1029 21.32 40.97 -23.37
CA GLY A 1029 22.64 40.34 -23.45
C GLY A 1029 22.76 39.05 -22.62
N GLU A 1030 22.00 38.96 -21.53
CA GLU A 1030 21.90 37.77 -20.69
C GLU A 1030 21.32 36.55 -21.43
N ASN A 1031 20.55 36.75 -22.52
CA ASN A 1031 19.99 35.65 -23.30
C ASN A 1031 21.06 34.86 -24.06
N VAL A 1032 22.21 35.46 -24.39
CA VAL A 1032 23.31 34.79 -25.10
C VAL A 1032 23.78 33.55 -24.33
N ASN A 1033 23.95 33.68 -23.01
CA ASN A 1033 24.45 32.59 -22.16
C ASN A 1033 23.36 31.54 -21.85
N LYS A 1034 22.09 31.88 -22.02
CA LYS A 1034 20.98 30.94 -21.79
C LYS A 1034 20.84 29.90 -22.90
N PHE A 1035 21.39 30.17 -24.09
CA PHE A 1035 21.31 29.30 -25.27
C PHE A 1035 22.71 28.94 -25.81
N PRO A 1036 23.48 28.10 -25.10
CA PRO A 1036 24.75 27.61 -25.61
C PRO A 1036 24.54 26.77 -26.88
N ILE A 1037 25.56 26.74 -27.74
CA ILE A 1037 25.54 26.07 -29.04
C ILE A 1037 26.48 24.87 -29.00
N THR A 1038 26.03 23.72 -29.54
CA THR A 1038 26.88 22.54 -29.68
C THR A 1038 28.05 22.76 -30.65
N LYS A 1039 29.07 21.93 -30.56
CA LYS A 1039 30.18 21.97 -31.51
C LYS A 1039 29.73 21.47 -32.88
N GLN A 1040 30.20 22.13 -33.94
CA GLN A 1040 30.18 21.56 -35.29
C GLN A 1040 31.36 20.60 -35.42
N THR A 1041 31.15 19.42 -36.01
CA THR A 1041 32.21 18.43 -36.23
C THR A 1041 32.45 18.10 -37.71
N VAL A 1042 31.55 18.52 -38.61
CA VAL A 1042 31.67 18.33 -40.06
C VAL A 1042 31.41 19.66 -40.78
N PRO A 1043 32.24 20.07 -41.76
CA PRO A 1043 33.40 19.38 -42.31
C PRO A 1043 34.67 19.47 -41.45
N SER A 1044 34.72 20.37 -40.47
CA SER A 1044 35.82 20.50 -39.51
C SER A 1044 35.29 20.91 -38.13
N GLU A 1045 36.06 20.63 -37.07
CA GLU A 1045 35.67 21.00 -35.71
C GLU A 1045 35.68 22.53 -35.54
N GLN A 1046 34.53 23.11 -35.20
CA GLN A 1046 34.37 24.54 -34.97
C GLN A 1046 33.50 24.79 -33.73
N LYS A 1047 33.97 25.69 -32.85
CA LYS A 1047 33.19 26.17 -31.71
C LYS A 1047 32.33 27.36 -32.11
N TRP A 1048 31.10 27.38 -31.63
CA TRP A 1048 30.11 28.40 -31.95
C TRP A 1048 29.61 29.11 -30.69
N THR A 1049 29.12 30.33 -30.88
CA THR A 1049 28.39 31.14 -29.90
C THR A 1049 27.29 31.87 -30.63
N THR A 1050 26.51 32.67 -29.90
CA THR A 1050 25.61 33.66 -30.51
C THR A 1050 26.07 35.08 -30.24
N GLU A 1051 25.69 35.98 -31.13
CA GLU A 1051 25.72 37.43 -30.91
C GLU A 1051 24.30 37.99 -30.96
N LEU A 1052 24.05 39.03 -30.16
CA LEU A 1052 22.77 39.71 -30.11
C LEU A 1052 22.67 40.76 -31.21
N GLY A 1053 21.71 40.58 -32.13
CA GLY A 1053 21.28 41.61 -33.08
C GLY A 1053 20.12 42.46 -32.54
N THR A 1054 19.29 43.02 -33.42
CA THR A 1054 18.19 43.94 -33.03
C THR A 1054 17.12 43.31 -32.13
N ASN A 1055 16.76 42.04 -32.35
CA ASN A 1055 15.92 41.24 -31.44
C ASN A 1055 16.07 39.72 -31.70
N ALA A 1056 17.28 39.29 -32.07
CA ALA A 1056 17.57 37.91 -32.43
C ALA A 1056 18.99 37.54 -32.04
N LEU A 1057 19.18 36.30 -31.59
CA LEU A 1057 20.49 35.68 -31.42
C LEU A 1057 20.90 35.01 -32.73
N LYS A 1058 22.03 35.46 -33.27
CA LYS A 1058 22.60 34.97 -34.52
C LYS A 1058 23.85 34.17 -34.27
N LEU A 1059 24.06 33.09 -35.03
CA LEU A 1059 25.26 32.26 -34.92
C LEU A 1059 26.52 33.04 -35.28
N LYS A 1060 27.56 32.85 -34.48
CA LYS A 1060 28.89 33.43 -34.66
C LYS A 1060 29.96 32.40 -34.31
N LYS A 1061 31.04 32.36 -35.10
CA LYS A 1061 32.20 31.52 -34.80
C LYS A 1061 32.94 32.07 -33.58
N LYS A 1062 33.36 31.18 -32.67
CA LYS A 1062 34.34 31.57 -31.64
C LYS A 1062 35.72 31.63 -32.30
N THR A 1063 36.27 32.83 -32.43
CA THR A 1063 37.70 33.03 -32.71
C THR A 1063 38.50 32.52 -31.50
N SER A 1064 39.51 31.71 -31.78
CA SER A 1064 40.41 31.07 -30.80
C SER A 1064 41.05 32.07 -29.85
#